data_AF-A0A4Z1HQW0-F1
#
_entry.id   AF-A0A4Z1HQW0-F1
#
_cell.length_a   1.000
_cell.length_b   1.000
_cell.length_c   1.000
_cell.angle_alpha   90.00
_cell.angle_beta   90.00
_cell.angle_gamma   90.00
#
_symmetry.space_group_name_H-M   'P 1'
#
loop_
_entity.id
_entity.type
_entity.pdbx_description
1 polymer ?
#
loop_
_entity_poly.entity_id
_entity_poly.type
_entity_poly.pdbx_seq_one_letter_code
_entity_poly.pdbx_strand_id
1 'polypeptide(L)'
;MISNLPLEYIFHHVFLPPKLPDKEDEREKHDVVLTQLCQQELQNFHDCLPSNQRLPVKRMIGMIKGMALDPSATATPFSNIIKGLKTMKIEDVYAFHVEAQNAGIIIRRLSAEYSFEMFELSPRNKDVMATVGRLRRYFPGPAVAIHQDRIHEESFQDALSQCIEELSRKTPNTVRAKTRKANVSDIENRDTVDPSLITSMLAESLHAVGRRIDIHRIQKRTRDVVQWKDCLYPWRRSPFWLFLRVCLQTGLMKRNCNDPSHYQYKSFMIFFMCQILERALESPMSREILFIMSMKVQRRLVKLEKFIDSGLQQQVQKVLTKVSSYLKNNFPMLLSPKYPDISALDPIEDMVLSMNCLRSYLDGLSSRYRPKLKHAFVKPLCDSRIVQRNHSLPKMNPQCLSSQSRDGTRLDLADIELWVRDHLASWLSKNQTSQACCIALANLISTYQEVSDKVYHGIAEDQSVRILTLLDLWVALDKFTTLQEPLVKDYKCGFKSDLFTPLLLATKPEMLRLASIEQYITNRNAASAAEMPCIFSTTNTARSFPVRYFDQSSQHQRLLDRINSDARYERNAKMLELEEKVRQFNSWKESDQSTMCRRETIIRGRGRNRREVNVHASYCPKCIARTKAEQVTINVFECPLPENDLEAKSIVFELDVPKAFSAWRDSTYSLLVDTFSPKSKVSQDIDCYNFNKTALERYVQKPLGRIRLGSRTKPFMVSHYKNKFVFQATVKNILKPTGLNYKVVDNDGSHQIAITDDFCANLGIRKLCTMRFAPAFMKLEVFLEGTKCTTNNTLANQANCPATLTLHEFYQFASLRCGHYLQWLNILRESEARLLDLNSGEVFQILTQTAWQVGPAVYKLACRDSHQDLEDEAFGIHLLQALGAIVSSVESNWQNVRAVRVVIILTTRLLSVSTKDKVHESCLRLLLRIQVITIAWTRDVVHILHNCQEEDELKSLRIRALELALACHGSFDVEINNLEIMLSSTEPQTIFIESLITVHDRRPALTTGLCSMIQFALRRFDRLNHSAEPILRGIIINDAAGIDMTIQTLWSGYNPGAPWKALDLPNERWLRTKTATVNGQESLFVELNILDGELLISGSPLARLPRDYESHATYQRIFGQKTLDVVPSTMPGMAFETRKDVCGQQVHFKMLGDELVIRTRKEHECFEVIPKHILINDFQHSFTENYIFMRNDETGIIQLRPVDMPWNSSNGEWQITNSSKQTFHLSNKSMVAIDIRSVKFYNRYTRQLN
;
A
#
# COMPACT_ATOMS: atom_id res chain seq x y z
N MET A 1 53.32 -16.69 7.72
CA MET A 1 52.20 -16.95 6.80
C MET A 1 50.93 -17.10 7.63
N ILE A 2 50.06 -16.09 7.64
CA ILE A 2 48.63 -16.24 8.04
C ILE A 2 47.88 -16.03 6.73
N SER A 3 47.78 -17.08 5.91
CA SER A 3 47.38 -16.98 4.50
C SER A 3 45.86 -16.83 4.28
N ASN A 4 45.06 -16.60 5.32
CA ASN A 4 43.66 -16.17 5.23
C ASN A 4 43.19 -15.62 6.59
N LEU A 5 43.26 -14.30 6.81
CA LEU A 5 42.64 -13.69 8.00
C LEU A 5 41.11 -13.64 7.84
N PRO A 6 40.32 -13.98 8.87
CA PRO A 6 38.86 -13.83 8.86
C PRO A 6 38.49 -12.34 9.04
N LEU A 7 38.80 -11.51 8.04
CA LEU A 7 38.69 -10.05 8.11
C LEU A 7 37.26 -9.58 8.39
N GLU A 8 36.25 -10.32 7.95
CA GLU A 8 34.84 -10.03 8.22
C GLU A 8 34.48 -10.21 9.71
N TYR A 9 34.90 -11.31 10.34
CA TYR A 9 34.76 -11.53 11.80
C TYR A 9 35.46 -10.42 12.60
N ILE A 10 36.70 -10.10 12.21
CA ILE A 10 37.50 -9.04 12.86
C ILE A 10 36.82 -7.68 12.70
N PHE A 11 36.27 -7.38 11.51
CA PHE A 11 35.51 -6.17 11.26
C PHE A 11 34.29 -6.05 12.17
N HIS A 12 33.47 -7.12 12.28
CA HIS A 12 32.28 -7.14 13.14
C HIS A 12 32.62 -6.96 14.63
N HIS A 13 33.67 -7.61 15.14
CA HIS A 13 33.98 -7.58 16.57
C HIS A 13 34.92 -6.44 16.99
N VAL A 14 35.90 -6.03 16.18
CA VAL A 14 36.83 -4.93 16.50
C VAL A 14 36.21 -3.59 16.17
N PHE A 15 35.70 -3.41 14.94
CA PHE A 15 35.18 -2.14 14.45
C PHE A 15 33.71 -1.91 14.82
N LEU A 16 32.90 -2.98 14.91
CA LEU A 16 31.47 -2.93 15.23
C LEU A 16 30.69 -1.96 14.30
N PRO A 17 30.53 -2.31 13.01
CA PRO A 17 29.84 -1.49 12.00
C PRO A 17 28.33 -1.31 12.27
N PRO A 18 27.64 -0.44 11.51
CA PRO A 18 26.19 -0.27 11.61
C PRO A 18 25.39 -1.53 11.24
N LYS A 19 25.81 -2.25 10.19
CA LYS A 19 25.23 -3.54 9.78
C LYS A 19 26.02 -4.67 10.43
N LEU A 20 25.37 -5.46 11.26
CA LEU A 20 25.96 -6.60 11.97
C LEU A 20 25.32 -7.91 11.46
N PRO A 21 25.94 -9.06 11.71
CA PRO A 21 25.35 -10.35 11.35
C PRO A 21 24.11 -10.67 12.18
N ASP A 22 23.18 -11.41 11.58
CA ASP A 22 21.93 -11.82 12.23
C ASP A 22 21.99 -13.23 12.87
N LYS A 23 23.15 -13.89 12.84
CA LYS A 23 23.42 -15.24 13.39
C LYS A 23 24.85 -15.36 13.92
N GLU A 24 25.09 -16.32 14.81
CA GLU A 24 26.41 -16.65 15.37
C GLU A 24 27.46 -16.96 14.26
N ASP A 25 28.69 -16.45 14.40
CA ASP A 25 29.74 -16.40 13.39
C ASP A 25 31.02 -17.21 13.72
N GLU A 26 30.85 -18.41 14.28
CA GLU A 26 31.91 -19.40 14.56
C GLU A 26 33.02 -18.89 15.50
N ARG A 27 32.62 -18.30 16.64
CA ARG A 27 33.54 -17.57 17.54
C ARG A 27 34.74 -18.40 18.01
N GLU A 28 34.54 -19.68 18.36
CA GLU A 28 35.60 -20.57 18.86
C GLU A 28 36.80 -20.66 17.90
N LYS A 29 36.55 -20.71 16.59
CA LYS A 29 37.58 -20.82 15.56
C LYS A 29 38.29 -19.49 15.30
N HIS A 30 37.54 -18.39 15.28
CA HIS A 30 38.05 -17.08 14.88
C HIS A 30 38.69 -16.29 16.04
N ASP A 31 38.31 -16.53 17.30
CA ASP A 31 38.90 -15.87 18.46
C ASP A 31 40.38 -16.23 18.67
N VAL A 32 40.79 -17.46 18.30
CA VAL A 32 42.20 -17.87 18.31
C VAL A 32 43.02 -17.02 17.33
N VAL A 33 42.51 -16.82 16.11
CA VAL A 33 43.17 -16.01 15.08
C VAL A 33 43.24 -14.54 15.49
N LEU A 34 42.16 -14.01 16.10
CA LEU A 34 42.13 -12.65 16.65
C LEU A 34 43.18 -12.46 17.77
N THR A 35 43.39 -13.48 18.60
CA THR A 35 44.40 -13.47 19.68
C THR A 35 45.81 -13.42 19.12
N GLN A 36 46.11 -14.27 18.13
CA GLN A 36 47.41 -14.30 17.45
C GLN A 36 47.71 -12.97 16.75
N LEU A 37 46.71 -12.39 16.07
CA LEU A 37 46.84 -11.06 15.45
C LEU A 37 47.09 -9.98 16.51
N CYS A 38 46.33 -10.00 17.61
CA CYS A 38 46.52 -9.05 18.71
C CYS A 38 47.92 -9.17 19.31
N GLN A 39 48.46 -10.38 19.46
CA GLN A 39 49.82 -10.62 19.93
C GLN A 39 50.87 -10.04 18.98
N GLN A 40 50.74 -10.33 17.68
CA GLN A 40 51.65 -9.87 16.64
C GLN A 40 51.69 -8.34 16.60
N GLU A 41 50.54 -7.69 16.59
CA GLU A 41 50.49 -6.22 16.56
C GLU A 41 50.90 -5.57 17.87
N LEU A 42 50.72 -6.25 19.01
CA LEU A 42 51.25 -5.76 20.29
C LEU A 42 52.78 -5.82 20.32
N GLN A 43 53.38 -6.83 19.69
CA GLN A 43 54.84 -6.90 19.49
C GLN A 43 55.32 -5.77 18.58
N ASN A 44 54.67 -5.54 17.44
CA ASN A 44 55.00 -4.40 16.55
C ASN A 44 54.90 -3.06 17.29
N PHE A 45 53.84 -2.88 18.10
CA PHE A 45 53.65 -1.68 18.90
C PHE A 45 54.75 -1.51 19.95
N HIS A 46 55.15 -2.59 20.64
CA HIS A 46 56.26 -2.58 21.60
C HIS A 46 57.56 -2.08 20.97
N ASP A 47 57.86 -2.55 19.76
CA ASP A 47 59.13 -2.24 19.08
C ASP A 47 59.18 -0.76 18.65
N CYS A 48 58.02 -0.15 18.37
CA CYS A 48 57.87 1.27 18.08
C CYS A 48 57.89 2.19 19.32
N LEU A 49 57.79 1.67 20.55
CA LEU A 49 57.74 2.49 21.76
C LEU A 49 59.13 2.90 22.26
N PRO A 50 59.27 4.04 22.97
CA PRO A 50 60.48 4.38 23.71
C PRO A 50 60.79 3.40 24.85
N SER A 51 62.07 3.20 25.18
CA SER A 51 62.54 2.18 26.13
C SER A 51 61.85 2.22 27.51
N ASN A 52 61.50 3.41 28.01
CA ASN A 52 60.82 3.62 29.29
C ASN A 52 59.32 3.22 29.29
N GLN A 53 58.73 2.94 28.12
CA GLN A 53 57.33 2.53 27.97
C GLN A 53 57.16 1.06 27.56
N ARG A 54 58.26 0.36 27.26
CA ARG A 54 58.25 -1.03 26.74
C ARG A 54 57.89 -2.09 27.77
N LEU A 55 58.27 -1.90 29.04
CA LEU A 55 58.16 -2.95 30.07
C LEU A 55 56.70 -3.43 30.34
N PRO A 56 55.69 -2.55 30.52
CA PRO A 56 54.29 -2.99 30.67
C PRO A 56 53.76 -3.73 29.44
N VAL A 57 54.15 -3.29 28.23
CA VAL A 57 53.74 -3.94 26.97
C VAL A 57 54.39 -5.33 26.84
N LYS A 58 55.66 -5.47 27.20
CA LYS A 58 56.37 -6.75 27.22
C LYS A 58 55.67 -7.78 28.11
N ARG A 59 55.15 -7.37 29.27
CA ARG A 59 54.35 -8.24 30.16
C ARG A 59 53.05 -8.67 29.51
N MET A 60 52.33 -7.74 28.86
CA MET A 60 51.10 -8.07 28.15
C MET A 60 51.34 -9.00 26.95
N ILE A 61 52.47 -8.86 26.26
CA ILE A 61 52.90 -9.82 25.23
C ILE A 61 53.11 -11.20 25.84
N GLY A 62 53.78 -11.29 26.99
CA GLY A 62 53.95 -12.55 27.75
C GLY A 62 52.62 -13.18 28.14
N MET A 63 51.69 -12.38 28.66
CA MET A 63 50.34 -12.80 29.03
C MET A 63 49.56 -13.35 27.83
N ILE A 64 49.54 -12.64 26.69
CA ILE A 64 48.83 -13.10 25.47
C ILE A 64 49.51 -14.33 24.87
N LYS A 65 50.85 -14.42 24.88
CA LYS A 65 51.58 -15.63 24.49
C LYS A 65 51.18 -16.84 25.34
N GLY A 66 50.93 -16.65 26.63
CA GLY A 66 50.42 -17.68 27.53
C GLY A 66 48.95 -18.07 27.26
N MET A 67 48.16 -17.20 26.63
CA MET A 67 46.78 -17.50 26.19
C MET A 67 46.71 -18.19 24.84
N ALA A 68 47.70 -17.96 23.97
CA ALA A 68 47.77 -18.55 22.65
C ALA A 68 48.03 -20.06 22.79
N LEU A 69 46.94 -20.83 22.81
CA LEU A 69 46.95 -22.28 22.80
C LEU A 69 47.82 -22.78 21.65
N ASP A 70 48.87 -23.54 21.95
CA ASP A 70 49.57 -24.35 20.96
C ASP A 70 48.61 -25.46 20.51
N PRO A 71 48.11 -25.47 19.26
CA PRO A 71 47.16 -26.47 18.77
C PRO A 71 47.75 -27.89 18.77
N SER A 72 49.06 -28.03 19.02
CA SER A 72 49.78 -29.30 18.98
C SER A 72 50.13 -29.91 20.34
N ALA A 73 49.79 -29.26 21.46
CA ALA A 73 50.10 -29.78 22.79
C ALA A 73 49.15 -30.92 23.21
N THR A 74 49.70 -32.10 23.48
CA THR A 74 49.02 -33.30 23.99
C THR A 74 48.67 -33.24 25.48
N ALA A 75 48.95 -32.13 26.16
CA ALA A 75 48.62 -31.92 27.57
C ALA A 75 47.33 -31.10 27.71
N THR A 76 46.48 -31.43 28.70
CA THR A 76 45.27 -30.66 28.98
C THR A 76 45.62 -29.18 29.18
N PRO A 77 44.82 -28.22 28.65
CA PRO A 77 45.10 -26.78 28.74
C PRO A 77 45.41 -26.29 30.17
N PHE A 78 44.89 -27.01 31.17
CA PHE A 78 45.01 -26.69 32.57
C PHE A 78 46.38 -27.03 33.21
N SER A 79 47.08 -28.05 32.70
CA SER A 79 48.45 -28.36 33.14
C SER A 79 49.45 -27.22 32.86
N ASN A 80 49.14 -26.38 31.86
CA ASN A 80 49.92 -25.18 31.53
C ASN A 80 49.60 -24.00 32.48
N ILE A 81 48.43 -23.96 33.10
CA ILE A 81 48.04 -22.92 34.08
C ILE A 81 48.82 -23.12 35.38
N ILE A 82 48.87 -24.35 35.90
CA ILE A 82 49.65 -24.67 37.11
C ILE A 82 51.16 -24.47 36.88
N LYS A 83 51.69 -24.88 35.71
CA LYS A 83 53.07 -24.58 35.31
C LYS A 83 53.31 -23.06 35.18
N GLY A 84 52.32 -22.33 34.69
CA GLY A 84 52.34 -20.87 34.59
C GLY A 84 52.50 -20.23 35.97
N LEU A 85 51.67 -20.63 36.95
CA LEU A 85 51.70 -20.09 38.32
C LEU A 85 53.06 -20.24 39.01
N LYS A 86 53.74 -21.39 38.82
CA LYS A 86 55.09 -21.66 39.37
C LYS A 86 56.19 -20.80 38.74
N THR A 87 55.99 -20.34 37.50
CA THR A 87 57.01 -19.63 36.72
C THR A 87 56.81 -18.11 36.66
N MET A 88 55.72 -17.60 37.26
CA MET A 88 55.43 -16.15 37.32
C MET A 88 56.45 -15.39 38.17
N LYS A 89 57.08 -14.38 37.57
CA LYS A 89 57.91 -13.38 38.25
C LYS A 89 57.06 -12.26 38.83
N ILE A 90 57.62 -11.49 39.77
CA ILE A 90 56.92 -10.35 40.38
C ILE A 90 56.45 -9.39 39.26
N GLU A 91 55.17 -8.99 39.36
CA GLU A 91 54.44 -8.18 38.38
C GLU A 91 54.02 -8.88 37.07
N ASP A 92 54.24 -10.20 36.94
CA ASP A 92 53.67 -10.97 35.83
C ASP A 92 52.15 -11.08 35.94
N VAL A 93 51.51 -11.24 34.78
CA VAL A 93 50.07 -11.38 34.63
C VAL A 93 49.78 -12.61 33.79
N TYR A 94 48.88 -13.45 34.29
CA TYR A 94 48.37 -14.63 33.62
C TYR A 94 46.84 -14.49 33.54
N ALA A 95 46.21 -14.85 32.42
CA ALA A 95 44.74 -14.78 32.36
C ALA A 95 44.18 -15.82 31.40
N PHE A 96 42.97 -16.30 31.67
CA PHE A 96 42.26 -17.26 30.82
C PHE A 96 40.74 -17.08 30.86
N HIS A 97 40.07 -17.58 29.82
CA HIS A 97 38.62 -17.50 29.61
C HIS A 97 37.96 -18.84 29.96
N VAL A 98 36.95 -18.84 30.83
CA VAL A 98 36.10 -20.00 31.14
C VAL A 98 34.77 -19.84 30.39
N GLU A 99 34.76 -20.23 29.12
CA GLU A 99 33.65 -19.97 28.19
C GLU A 99 32.32 -20.57 28.66
N ALA A 100 32.34 -21.83 29.11
CA ALA A 100 31.16 -22.55 29.59
C ALA A 100 30.45 -21.88 30.78
N GLN A 101 31.15 -20.99 31.51
CA GLN A 101 30.64 -20.23 32.65
C GLN A 101 30.57 -18.73 32.39
N ASN A 102 30.77 -18.26 31.15
CA ASN A 102 30.65 -16.85 30.81
C ASN A 102 31.55 -15.93 31.67
N ALA A 103 32.74 -16.38 32.03
CA ALA A 103 33.62 -15.69 32.99
C ALA A 103 35.09 -15.66 32.55
N GLY A 104 35.78 -14.57 32.90
CA GLY A 104 37.23 -14.42 32.74
C GLY A 104 37.95 -14.38 34.09
N ILE A 105 39.16 -14.91 34.14
CA ILE A 105 40.03 -14.90 35.33
C ILE A 105 41.38 -14.27 34.97
N ILE A 106 41.80 -13.26 35.74
CA ILE A 106 43.14 -12.67 35.69
C ILE A 106 43.87 -13.00 36.99
N ILE A 107 45.08 -13.52 36.87
CA ILE A 107 45.97 -13.82 37.97
C ILE A 107 47.18 -12.89 37.89
N ARG A 108 47.51 -12.18 38.97
CA ARG A 108 48.71 -11.33 39.02
C ARG A 108 49.65 -11.75 40.12
N ARG A 109 50.94 -11.77 39.83
CA ARG A 109 51.98 -11.99 40.83
C ARG A 109 52.31 -10.69 41.55
N LEU A 110 52.01 -10.64 42.84
CA LEU A 110 52.42 -9.57 43.76
C LEU A 110 53.74 -9.97 44.44
N SER A 111 54.25 -9.14 45.36
CA SER A 111 55.53 -9.41 46.06
C SER A 111 55.50 -10.73 46.85
N ALA A 112 54.48 -10.94 47.68
CA ALA A 112 54.31 -12.14 48.51
C ALA A 112 53.03 -12.95 48.20
N GLU A 113 52.15 -12.42 47.35
CA GLU A 113 50.81 -12.97 47.10
C GLU A 113 50.52 -13.14 45.59
N TYR A 114 49.45 -13.85 45.27
CA TYR A 114 48.83 -13.93 43.94
C TYR A 114 47.41 -13.38 44.03
N SER A 115 47.05 -12.41 43.17
CA SER A 115 45.66 -11.92 43.08
C SER A 115 44.89 -12.67 42.00
N PHE A 116 43.71 -13.20 42.35
CA PHE A 116 42.74 -13.80 41.45
C PHE A 116 41.59 -12.82 41.25
N GLU A 117 41.44 -12.29 40.04
CA GLU A 117 40.46 -11.27 39.67
C GLU A 117 39.48 -11.88 38.65
N MET A 118 38.20 -11.99 39.01
CA MET A 118 37.20 -12.71 38.20
C MET A 118 36.09 -11.78 37.74
N PHE A 119 35.50 -12.03 36.57
CA PHE A 119 34.43 -11.17 36.04
C PHE A 119 33.59 -11.86 34.95
N GLU A 120 32.34 -11.44 34.85
CA GLU A 120 31.40 -11.83 33.78
C GLU A 120 31.82 -11.23 32.43
N LEU A 121 31.62 -11.95 31.32
CA LEU A 121 31.96 -11.45 29.98
C LEU A 121 30.73 -11.00 29.17
N SER A 122 29.67 -11.78 29.12
CA SER A 122 28.44 -11.45 28.39
C SER A 122 27.26 -11.23 29.35
N PRO A 123 26.59 -10.06 29.32
CA PRO A 123 25.41 -9.79 30.14
C PRO A 123 24.16 -10.53 29.63
N ARG A 124 23.07 -10.56 30.40
CA ARG A 124 21.79 -11.16 29.95
C ARG A 124 21.18 -10.42 28.78
N ASN A 125 20.44 -11.13 27.93
CA ASN A 125 19.74 -10.55 26.79
C ASN A 125 18.81 -9.40 27.21
N LYS A 126 18.09 -9.57 28.33
CA LYS A 126 17.22 -8.53 28.90
C LYS A 126 17.98 -7.24 29.20
N ASP A 127 19.18 -7.34 29.78
CA ASP A 127 19.96 -6.17 30.19
C ASP A 127 20.51 -5.43 28.97
N VAL A 128 20.89 -6.15 27.91
CA VAL A 128 21.32 -5.54 26.63
C VAL A 128 20.15 -4.83 25.95
N MET A 129 18.99 -5.48 25.86
CA MET A 129 17.84 -4.98 25.12
C MET A 129 17.08 -3.87 25.85
N ALA A 130 17.04 -3.89 27.18
CA ALA A 130 16.35 -2.88 27.99
C ALA A 130 17.19 -1.59 28.18
N THR A 131 18.51 -1.65 27.98
CA THR A 131 19.38 -0.49 28.23
C THR A 131 19.24 0.55 27.13
N VAL A 132 18.65 1.70 27.48
CA VAL A 132 18.71 2.90 26.64
C VAL A 132 20.13 3.47 26.67
N GLY A 133 20.84 3.44 25.55
CA GLY A 133 22.19 3.98 25.41
C GLY A 133 23.32 2.94 25.49
N ARG A 134 24.07 2.87 26.60
CA ARG A 134 25.24 1.99 26.75
C ARG A 134 25.31 1.36 28.14
N LEU A 135 25.40 0.02 28.20
CA LEU A 135 25.54 -0.74 29.44
C LEU A 135 26.88 -0.42 30.11
N ARG A 136 26.84 0.04 31.36
CA ARG A 136 28.04 0.38 32.15
C ARG A 136 28.38 -0.80 33.05
N ARG A 137 29.58 -1.36 32.89
CA ARG A 137 30.05 -2.53 33.65
C ARG A 137 31.45 -2.25 34.21
N TYR A 138 31.73 -2.80 35.39
CA TYR A 138 32.99 -2.66 36.10
C TYR A 138 33.81 -3.94 35.97
N PHE A 139 35.10 -3.79 35.72
CA PHE A 139 36.01 -4.91 35.53
C PHE A 139 37.33 -4.64 36.25
N PRO A 140 37.96 -5.65 36.87
CA PRO A 140 37.40 -6.97 37.21
C PRO A 140 36.30 -6.88 38.29
N GLY A 141 35.62 -8.00 38.56
CA GLY A 141 34.58 -8.12 39.59
C GLY A 141 35.19 -8.42 40.97
N PRO A 142 34.91 -9.59 41.57
CA PRO A 142 35.56 -10.00 42.82
C PRO A 142 37.06 -10.27 42.63
N ALA A 143 37.84 -9.97 43.67
CA ALA A 143 39.27 -10.19 43.69
C ALA A 143 39.74 -10.77 45.05
N VAL A 144 40.57 -11.80 45.00
CA VAL A 144 41.10 -12.51 46.17
C VAL A 144 42.62 -12.63 46.07
N ALA A 145 43.34 -12.27 47.12
CA ALA A 145 44.78 -12.51 47.24
C ALA A 145 45.06 -13.77 48.06
N ILE A 146 46.00 -14.58 47.59
CA ILE A 146 46.45 -15.80 48.26
C ILE A 146 47.96 -15.72 48.44
N HIS A 147 48.46 -16.05 49.63
CA HIS A 147 49.90 -16.05 49.91
C HIS A 147 50.62 -17.08 49.04
N GLN A 148 51.86 -16.78 48.65
CA GLN A 148 52.62 -17.65 47.75
C GLN A 148 52.77 -19.07 48.28
N ASP A 149 52.90 -19.26 49.60
CA ASP A 149 53.11 -20.58 50.20
C ASP A 149 51.93 -21.51 49.90
N ARG A 150 50.70 -21.01 50.04
CA ARG A 150 49.47 -21.74 49.70
C ARG A 150 49.37 -22.06 48.21
N ILE A 151 49.83 -21.16 47.33
CA ILE A 151 49.83 -21.40 45.87
C ILE A 151 50.81 -22.51 45.49
N HIS A 152 51.92 -22.67 46.22
CA HIS A 152 52.93 -23.69 45.93
C HIS A 152 52.61 -25.07 46.50
N GLU A 153 51.59 -25.19 47.36
CA GLU A 153 51.07 -26.48 47.86
C GLU A 153 50.50 -27.33 46.71
N GLU A 154 50.93 -28.58 46.60
CA GLU A 154 50.50 -29.50 45.53
C GLU A 154 49.01 -29.83 45.63
N SER A 155 48.49 -30.05 46.83
CA SER A 155 47.07 -30.32 47.08
C SER A 155 46.17 -29.14 46.66
N PHE A 156 46.61 -27.90 46.87
CA PHE A 156 45.87 -26.71 46.44
C PHE A 156 45.87 -26.59 44.91
N GLN A 157 47.00 -26.85 44.26
CA GLN A 157 47.12 -26.84 42.80
C GLN A 157 46.21 -27.89 42.15
N ASP A 158 46.15 -29.10 42.70
CA ASP A 158 45.30 -30.18 42.21
C ASP A 158 43.82 -29.85 42.37
N ALA A 159 43.41 -29.32 43.53
CA ALA A 159 42.02 -28.94 43.78
C ALA A 159 41.57 -27.78 42.87
N LEU A 160 42.41 -26.75 42.71
CA LEU A 160 42.16 -25.64 41.79
C LEU A 160 42.08 -26.14 40.34
N SER A 161 42.94 -27.10 39.98
CA SER A 161 42.96 -27.72 38.66
C SER A 161 41.68 -28.46 38.35
N GLN A 162 41.28 -29.37 39.23
CA GLN A 162 40.07 -30.16 39.06
C GLN A 162 38.81 -29.29 39.02
N CYS A 163 38.74 -28.26 39.87
CA CYS A 163 37.60 -27.35 39.92
C CYS A 163 37.40 -26.61 38.59
N ILE A 164 38.47 -25.99 38.07
CA ILE A 164 38.35 -25.20 36.84
C ILE A 164 38.21 -26.11 35.60
N GLU A 165 38.79 -27.31 35.59
CA GLU A 165 38.58 -28.29 34.51
C GLU A 165 37.11 -28.71 34.41
N GLU A 166 36.46 -29.04 35.53
CA GLU A 166 35.04 -29.40 35.52
C GLU A 166 34.14 -28.21 35.14
N LEU A 167 34.44 -27.00 35.63
CA LEU A 167 33.71 -25.78 35.26
C LEU A 167 33.92 -25.38 33.80
N SER A 168 35.05 -25.74 33.19
CA SER A 168 35.31 -25.48 31.77
C SER A 168 34.54 -26.44 30.85
N ARG A 169 34.11 -27.61 31.36
CA ARG A 169 33.47 -28.66 30.57
C ARG A 169 31.95 -28.78 30.76
N LYS A 170 31.44 -28.48 31.96
CA LYS A 170 30.01 -28.68 32.30
C LYS A 170 29.35 -27.39 32.75
N THR A 171 28.15 -27.13 32.23
CA THR A 171 27.29 -26.03 32.68
C THR A 171 26.00 -26.60 33.29
N PRO A 172 25.85 -26.56 34.64
CA PRO A 172 24.64 -27.03 35.33
C PRO A 172 23.37 -26.29 34.90
N ASN A 173 22.21 -26.97 34.94
CA ASN A 173 20.91 -26.35 34.62
C ASN A 173 20.49 -25.26 35.62
N THR A 174 21.13 -25.18 36.79
CA THR A 174 20.87 -24.16 37.82
C THR A 174 21.33 -22.76 37.40
N VAL A 175 22.38 -22.67 36.56
CA VAL A 175 22.94 -21.41 36.06
C VAL A 175 22.51 -21.09 34.62
N ARG A 176 21.68 -21.93 34.01
CA ARG A 176 21.06 -21.67 32.70
C ARG A 176 19.80 -20.83 32.87
N ALA A 177 19.60 -19.86 31.97
CA ALA A 177 18.38 -19.07 31.93
C ALA A 177 17.14 -19.93 31.69
N LYS A 178 16.00 -19.48 32.22
CA LYS A 178 14.70 -20.14 32.06
C LYS A 178 13.67 -19.14 31.54
N THR A 179 12.79 -19.60 30.65
CA THR A 179 11.65 -18.85 30.14
C THR A 179 10.33 -19.53 30.53
N ARG A 180 9.23 -18.78 30.58
CA ARG A 180 7.89 -19.33 30.88
C ARG A 180 7.01 -19.26 29.64
N LYS A 181 6.42 -20.40 29.27
CA LYS A 181 5.39 -20.49 28.22
C LYS A 181 4.27 -21.40 28.72
N ALA A 182 3.01 -20.95 28.62
CA ALA A 182 1.84 -21.65 29.16
C ALA A 182 2.00 -22.05 30.65
N ASN A 183 2.53 -21.13 31.48
CA ASN A 183 2.86 -21.36 32.89
C ASN A 183 3.90 -22.48 33.17
N VAL A 184 4.55 -23.03 32.14
CA VAL A 184 5.62 -24.02 32.29
C VAL A 184 6.98 -23.37 32.04
N SER A 185 7.94 -23.60 32.93
CA SER A 185 9.32 -23.15 32.78
C SER A 185 10.13 -24.09 31.89
N ASP A 186 10.84 -23.55 30.90
CA ASP A 186 11.76 -24.28 30.03
C ASP A 186 13.13 -23.59 29.98
N ILE A 187 14.18 -24.33 29.65
CA ILE A 187 15.55 -23.78 29.54
C ILE A 187 15.61 -22.86 28.31
N GLU A 188 16.09 -21.63 28.51
CA GLU A 188 16.29 -20.64 27.46
C GLU A 188 17.75 -20.69 26.98
N ASN A 189 17.99 -21.48 25.93
CA ASN A 189 19.33 -21.72 25.41
C ASN A 189 19.93 -20.51 24.67
N ARG A 190 19.15 -19.45 24.39
CA ARG A 190 19.62 -18.24 23.68
C ARG A 190 20.12 -17.14 24.60
N ASP A 191 19.90 -17.25 25.91
CA ASP A 191 20.40 -16.29 26.89
C ASP A 191 21.74 -16.74 27.47
N THR A 192 22.45 -15.84 28.13
CA THR A 192 23.77 -16.13 28.72
C THR A 192 23.68 -16.96 29.99
N VAL A 193 24.72 -17.77 30.20
CA VAL A 193 24.94 -18.48 31.46
C VAL A 193 25.26 -17.49 32.58
N ASP A 194 24.68 -17.72 33.76
CA ASP A 194 25.01 -16.97 34.97
C ASP A 194 26.44 -17.32 35.44
N PRO A 195 27.35 -16.33 35.56
CA PRO A 195 28.76 -16.59 35.89
C PRO A 195 29.02 -16.95 37.36
N SER A 196 27.99 -17.07 38.19
CA SER A 196 28.08 -17.25 39.65
C SER A 196 28.96 -18.42 40.10
N LEU A 197 29.13 -19.47 39.30
CA LEU A 197 30.07 -20.55 39.63
C LEU A 197 31.54 -20.08 39.66
N ILE A 198 31.90 -19.07 38.88
CA ILE A 198 33.24 -18.46 38.89
C ILE A 198 33.24 -17.21 39.76
N THR A 199 32.32 -16.27 39.51
CA THR A 199 32.31 -14.97 40.19
C THR A 199 31.75 -15.01 41.62
N SER A 200 31.20 -16.13 42.07
CA SER A 200 30.75 -16.30 43.45
C SER A 200 31.35 -17.57 44.05
N MET A 201 31.01 -18.77 43.57
CA MET A 201 31.47 -20.01 44.19
C MET A 201 32.99 -20.14 44.24
N LEU A 202 33.70 -20.05 43.10
CA LEU A 202 35.16 -20.12 43.09
C LEU A 202 35.81 -18.95 43.85
N ALA A 203 35.23 -17.75 43.76
CA ALA A 203 35.69 -16.58 44.50
C ALA A 203 35.61 -16.77 46.02
N GLU A 204 34.51 -17.30 46.55
CA GLU A 204 34.36 -17.61 47.97
C GLU A 204 35.27 -18.77 48.40
N SER A 205 35.41 -19.81 47.58
CA SER A 205 36.34 -20.91 47.85
C SER A 205 37.79 -20.44 47.98
N LEU A 206 38.23 -19.54 47.08
CA LEU A 206 39.57 -18.95 47.15
C LEU A 206 39.71 -17.97 48.33
N HIS A 207 38.63 -17.26 48.68
CA HIS A 207 38.63 -16.38 49.85
C HIS A 207 38.88 -17.15 51.15
N ALA A 208 38.33 -18.37 51.28
CA ALA A 208 38.49 -19.20 52.48
C ALA A 208 39.96 -19.53 52.81
N VAL A 209 40.86 -19.53 51.81
CA VAL A 209 42.30 -19.82 51.97
C VAL A 209 43.19 -18.61 51.73
N GLY A 210 42.59 -17.43 51.61
CA GLY A 210 43.27 -16.17 51.33
C GLY A 210 42.53 -14.99 51.94
N ARG A 211 42.55 -13.84 51.26
CA ARG A 211 41.83 -12.63 51.69
C ARG A 211 41.26 -11.87 50.51
N ARG A 212 40.10 -11.23 50.69
CA ARG A 212 39.58 -10.30 49.69
C ARG A 212 40.50 -9.10 49.58
N ILE A 213 40.68 -8.63 48.35
CA ILE A 213 41.42 -7.40 48.08
C ILE A 213 40.54 -6.44 47.30
N ASP A 214 40.67 -5.15 47.60
CA ASP A 214 40.12 -4.13 46.73
C ASP A 214 41.16 -3.78 45.66
N ILE A 215 40.70 -3.76 44.42
CA ILE A 215 41.54 -3.53 43.25
C ILE A 215 40.95 -2.36 42.45
N HIS A 216 41.82 -1.68 41.70
CA HIS A 216 41.37 -0.63 40.81
C HIS A 216 40.53 -1.21 39.66
N ARG A 217 39.24 -0.88 39.63
CA ARG A 217 38.29 -1.35 38.59
C ARG A 217 38.12 -0.32 37.48
N ILE A 218 38.21 -0.78 36.24
CA ILE A 218 37.88 0.03 35.08
C ILE A 218 36.38 -0.04 34.79
N GLN A 219 35.79 1.11 34.47
CA GLN A 219 34.42 1.17 33.99
C GLN A 219 34.42 1.14 32.46
N LYS A 220 33.77 0.14 31.84
CA LYS A 220 33.57 0.10 30.39
C LYS A 220 32.10 0.32 30.06
N ARG A 221 31.87 1.09 28.99
CA ARG A 221 30.59 1.13 28.26
C ARG A 221 30.56 -0.05 27.29
N THR A 222 30.05 -1.19 27.75
CA THR A 222 30.00 -2.43 26.97
C THR A 222 29.02 -2.25 25.81
N ARG A 223 29.54 -2.43 24.60
CA ARG A 223 28.75 -2.41 23.36
C ARG A 223 28.57 -3.85 22.91
N ASP A 224 27.51 -4.45 23.44
CA ASP A 224 27.00 -5.74 23.02
C ASP A 224 25.67 -5.55 22.31
N VAL A 225 25.30 -6.49 21.45
CA VAL A 225 24.09 -6.46 20.63
C VAL A 225 23.56 -7.87 20.56
N VAL A 226 22.25 -8.05 20.65
CA VAL A 226 21.58 -9.34 20.43
C VAL A 226 20.84 -9.24 19.09
N GLN A 227 21.49 -9.67 18.01
CA GLN A 227 20.87 -9.73 16.68
C GLN A 227 20.49 -11.15 16.32
N TRP A 228 19.27 -11.30 15.80
CA TRP A 228 18.69 -12.61 15.57
C TRP A 228 17.71 -12.57 14.42
N LYS A 229 17.97 -13.37 13.38
CA LYS A 229 17.03 -13.66 12.29
C LYS A 229 17.11 -15.13 11.91
N ASP A 230 16.01 -15.85 12.05
CA ASP A 230 15.83 -17.24 11.60
C ASP A 230 16.95 -18.23 11.97
N CYS A 231 17.58 -18.05 13.14
CA CYS A 231 18.68 -18.92 13.58
C CYS A 231 18.47 -19.48 15.00
N LEU A 232 19.33 -20.41 15.45
CA LEU A 232 19.23 -20.98 16.79
C LEU A 232 19.86 -20.06 17.84
N TYR A 233 21.08 -19.58 17.58
CA TYR A 233 21.85 -18.71 18.45
C TYR A 233 21.96 -17.31 17.86
N PRO A 234 21.68 -16.24 18.64
CA PRO A 234 21.82 -14.87 18.16
C PRO A 234 23.29 -14.52 17.91
N TRP A 235 23.54 -13.62 16.98
CA TRP A 235 24.83 -12.94 16.91
C TRP A 235 25.00 -12.04 18.13
N ARG A 236 26.16 -12.15 18.78
CA ARG A 236 26.60 -11.28 19.88
C ARG A 236 28.04 -10.91 19.70
N ARG A 237 28.45 -9.77 20.27
CA ARG A 237 29.86 -9.38 20.16
C ARG A 237 30.73 -10.37 20.97
N SER A 238 31.85 -10.81 20.39
CA SER A 238 32.77 -11.78 21.00
C SER A 238 33.07 -11.46 22.48
N PRO A 239 32.70 -12.36 23.43
CA PRO A 239 33.02 -12.23 24.84
C PRO A 239 34.54 -12.29 25.07
N PHE A 240 35.24 -13.10 24.28
CA PHE A 240 36.69 -13.22 24.31
C PHE A 240 37.39 -11.91 23.89
N TRP A 241 36.84 -11.20 22.92
CA TRP A 241 37.37 -9.88 22.55
C TRP A 241 37.20 -8.85 23.68
N LEU A 242 36.11 -8.91 24.44
CA LEU A 242 35.97 -8.10 25.65
C LEU A 242 37.01 -8.50 26.71
N PHE A 243 37.21 -9.81 26.91
CA PHE A 243 38.22 -10.36 27.81
C PHE A 243 39.62 -9.81 27.49
N LEU A 244 40.10 -9.95 26.25
CA LEU A 244 41.37 -9.38 25.79
C LEU A 244 41.48 -7.88 26.07
N ARG A 245 40.41 -7.11 25.80
CA ARG A 245 40.37 -5.67 26.04
C ARG A 245 40.37 -5.28 27.51
N VAL A 246 39.88 -6.13 28.41
CA VAL A 246 39.95 -5.92 29.87
C VAL A 246 41.36 -6.23 30.36
N CYS A 247 41.92 -7.38 29.97
CA CYS A 247 43.28 -7.78 30.33
C CYS A 247 44.32 -6.75 29.88
N LEU A 248 44.26 -6.31 28.62
CA LEU A 248 45.15 -5.27 28.09
C LEU A 248 44.97 -3.92 28.76
N GLN A 249 43.73 -3.48 28.99
CA GLN A 249 43.51 -2.16 29.59
C GLN A 249 43.99 -2.14 31.05
N THR A 250 43.67 -3.16 31.84
CA THR A 250 44.08 -3.23 33.25
C THR A 250 45.58 -3.49 33.41
N GLY A 251 46.19 -4.27 32.52
CA GLY A 251 47.62 -4.57 32.57
C GLY A 251 48.54 -3.46 32.05
N LEU A 252 48.04 -2.56 31.19
CA LEU A 252 48.78 -1.37 30.71
C LEU A 252 48.57 -0.12 31.59
N MET A 253 47.84 -0.23 32.71
CA MET A 253 47.68 0.86 33.67
C MET A 253 48.88 0.93 34.63
N LYS A 254 49.35 2.15 34.93
CA LYS A 254 50.39 2.37 35.94
C LYS A 254 49.76 2.25 37.33
N ARG A 255 50.26 1.33 38.17
CA ARG A 255 49.72 1.07 39.52
C ARG A 255 49.78 2.26 40.49
N ASN A 256 50.74 3.17 40.33
CA ASN A 256 50.98 4.29 41.26
C ASN A 256 50.50 5.66 40.75
N CYS A 257 49.91 5.70 39.55
CA CYS A 257 49.32 6.92 39.01
C CYS A 257 47.88 6.63 38.64
N ASN A 258 46.93 7.35 39.23
CA ASN A 258 45.58 7.46 38.70
C ASN A 258 45.67 8.14 37.32
N ASP A 259 46.17 7.46 36.30
CA ASP A 259 46.16 7.92 34.91
C ASP A 259 44.72 7.78 34.40
N PRO A 260 43.91 8.86 34.42
CA PRO A 260 42.51 8.78 34.02
C PRO A 260 42.40 8.60 32.50
N SER A 261 43.51 8.79 31.78
CA SER A 261 43.55 8.83 30.32
C SER A 261 43.72 7.44 29.69
N HIS A 262 44.17 6.41 30.43
CA HIS A 262 44.50 5.08 29.91
C HIS A 262 45.30 5.15 28.59
N TYR A 263 46.28 6.05 28.57
CA TYR A 263 46.88 6.51 27.32
C TYR A 263 47.49 5.37 26.50
N GLN A 264 48.34 4.53 27.12
CA GLN A 264 49.07 3.45 26.45
C GLN A 264 48.14 2.40 25.83
N TYR A 265 47.05 2.04 26.52
CA TYR A 265 46.01 1.15 25.97
C TYR A 265 45.30 1.79 24.78
N LYS A 266 44.93 3.08 24.86
CA LYS A 266 44.24 3.77 23.78
C LYS A 266 45.12 3.92 22.53
N SER A 267 46.41 4.17 22.71
CA SER A 267 47.43 4.20 21.64
C SER A 267 47.60 2.85 20.97
N PHE A 268 47.73 1.76 21.75
CA PHE A 268 47.76 0.41 21.17
C PHE A 268 46.48 0.11 20.37
N MET A 269 45.30 0.45 20.92
CA MET A 269 44.04 0.12 20.25
C MET A 269 43.80 0.89 18.94
N ILE A 270 44.29 2.13 18.80
CA ILE A 270 44.21 2.82 17.51
C ILE A 270 45.27 2.28 16.53
N PHE A 271 46.49 1.98 17.01
CA PHE A 271 47.52 1.31 16.22
C PHE A 271 47.00 -0.03 15.66
N PHE A 272 46.42 -0.88 16.52
CA PHE A 272 45.83 -2.16 16.16
C PHE A 272 44.74 -2.03 15.09
N MET A 273 43.83 -1.05 15.23
CA MET A 273 42.80 -0.79 14.21
C MET A 273 43.40 -0.31 12.88
N CYS A 274 44.47 0.47 12.91
CA CYS A 274 45.15 0.92 11.69
C CYS A 274 45.84 -0.24 10.97
N GLN A 275 46.48 -1.14 11.73
CA GLN A 275 47.11 -2.34 11.20
C GLN A 275 46.11 -3.30 10.54
N ILE A 276 44.90 -3.41 11.09
CA ILE A 276 43.81 -4.16 10.44
C ILE A 276 43.33 -3.45 9.17
N LEU A 277 43.20 -2.12 9.19
CA LEU A 277 42.78 -1.34 8.02
C LEU A 277 43.78 -1.43 6.87
N GLU A 278 45.08 -1.41 7.17
CA GLU A 278 46.14 -1.58 6.15
C GLU A 278 46.09 -2.98 5.52
N ARG A 279 45.91 -4.04 6.33
CA ARG A 279 45.70 -5.41 5.80
C ARG A 279 44.41 -5.56 5.01
N ALA A 280 43.35 -4.82 5.38
CA ALA A 280 42.09 -4.84 4.64
C ALA A 280 42.19 -4.17 3.26
N LEU A 281 43.09 -3.20 3.08
CA LEU A 281 43.38 -2.61 1.76
C LEU A 281 44.06 -3.59 0.80
N GLU A 282 44.80 -4.56 1.33
CA GLU A 282 45.52 -5.58 0.55
C GLU A 282 44.63 -6.80 0.20
N SER A 283 43.37 -6.79 0.64
CA SER A 283 42.39 -7.87 0.47
C SER A 283 41.18 -7.37 -0.35
N PRO A 284 40.45 -8.25 -1.07
CA PRO A 284 39.27 -7.86 -1.85
C PRO A 284 38.04 -7.51 -0.98
N MET A 285 38.15 -6.49 -0.12
CA MET A 285 37.07 -5.99 0.73
C MET A 285 36.22 -4.96 -0.03
N SER A 286 34.93 -4.86 0.33
CA SER A 286 34.06 -3.85 -0.28
C SER A 286 34.51 -2.43 0.08
N ARG A 287 34.31 -1.49 -0.85
CA ARG A 287 34.63 -0.06 -0.64
C ARG A 287 33.89 0.52 0.57
N GLU A 288 32.68 0.06 0.83
CA GLU A 288 31.87 0.45 1.99
C GLU A 288 32.53 0.03 3.32
N ILE A 289 33.05 -1.20 3.39
CA ILE A 289 33.74 -1.70 4.59
C ILE A 289 35.01 -0.87 4.86
N LEU A 290 35.82 -0.62 3.82
CA LEU A 290 37.03 0.20 3.93
C LEU A 290 36.72 1.64 4.38
N PHE A 291 35.64 2.23 3.87
CA PHE A 291 35.16 3.55 4.30
C PHE A 291 34.70 3.56 5.77
N ILE A 292 33.94 2.55 6.21
CA ILE A 292 33.49 2.47 7.61
C ILE A 292 34.68 2.28 8.56
N MET A 293 35.65 1.45 8.19
CA MET A 293 36.86 1.23 8.97
C MET A 293 37.70 2.52 9.08
N SER A 294 37.92 3.23 7.98
CA SER A 294 38.68 4.49 7.96
C SER A 294 37.98 5.58 8.79
N MET A 295 36.66 5.72 8.68
CA MET A 295 35.88 6.67 9.50
C MET A 295 35.99 6.39 11.00
N LYS A 296 35.99 5.11 11.41
CA LYS A 296 36.13 4.73 12.83
C LYS A 296 37.53 5.01 13.36
N VAL A 297 38.56 4.78 12.55
CA VAL A 297 39.95 5.12 12.88
C VAL A 297 40.10 6.64 12.99
N GLN A 298 39.63 7.40 12.00
CA GLN A 298 39.69 8.87 11.99
C GLN A 298 38.96 9.49 13.19
N ARG A 299 37.73 9.05 13.49
CA ARG A 299 37.00 9.52 14.69
C ARG A 299 37.72 9.20 15.99
N ARG A 300 38.49 8.10 16.04
CA ARG A 300 39.29 7.74 17.22
C ARG A 300 40.56 8.58 17.30
N LEU A 301 41.18 8.90 16.17
CA LEU A 301 42.32 9.81 16.08
C LEU A 301 41.94 11.19 16.61
N VAL A 302 40.86 11.81 16.11
CA VAL A 302 40.37 13.13 16.56
C VAL A 302 40.11 13.17 18.08
N LYS A 303 39.60 12.07 18.66
CA LYS A 303 39.36 11.99 20.12
C LYS A 303 40.63 11.88 20.95
N LEU A 304 41.73 11.44 20.35
CA LEU A 304 42.99 11.11 21.03
C LEU A 304 44.15 12.01 20.59
N GLU A 305 43.94 12.91 19.64
CA GLU A 305 44.94 13.79 19.01
C GLU A 305 45.75 14.60 20.02
N LYS A 306 45.13 15.05 21.12
CA LYS A 306 45.85 15.78 22.17
C LYS A 306 46.69 14.90 23.10
N PHE A 307 46.54 13.58 23.01
CA PHE A 307 47.15 12.63 23.94
C PHE A 307 48.18 11.72 23.26
N ILE A 308 48.04 11.43 21.96
CA ILE A 308 48.90 10.50 21.21
C ILE A 308 50.19 11.14 20.69
N ASP A 309 51.29 10.38 20.78
CA ASP A 309 52.60 10.67 20.20
C ASP A 309 52.53 11.03 18.71
N SER A 310 53.26 12.07 18.31
CA SER A 310 53.24 12.60 16.94
C SER A 310 53.65 11.56 15.88
N GLY A 311 54.55 10.63 16.22
CA GLY A 311 54.96 9.55 15.33
C GLY A 311 53.81 8.57 15.04
N LEU A 312 53.06 8.19 16.07
CA LEU A 312 51.88 7.35 15.90
C LEU A 312 50.79 8.08 15.09
N GLN A 313 50.58 9.38 15.32
CA GLN A 313 49.62 10.18 14.54
C GLN A 313 49.94 10.19 13.04
N GLN A 314 51.21 10.42 12.69
CA GLN A 314 51.68 10.40 11.30
C GLN A 314 51.47 9.02 10.66
N GLN A 315 51.74 7.93 11.40
CA GLN A 315 51.51 6.57 10.91
C GLN A 315 50.02 6.31 10.63
N VAL A 316 49.12 6.72 11.53
CA VAL A 316 47.66 6.59 11.31
C VAL A 316 47.22 7.41 10.10
N GLN A 317 47.69 8.66 9.99
CA GLN A 317 47.32 9.55 8.90
C GLN A 317 47.80 9.01 7.54
N LYS A 318 49.00 8.41 7.49
CA LYS A 318 49.52 7.76 6.27
C LYS A 318 48.60 6.66 5.77
N VAL A 319 48.09 5.79 6.65
CA VAL A 319 47.15 4.73 6.28
C VAL A 319 45.82 5.32 5.82
N LEU A 320 45.28 6.33 6.52
CA LEU A 320 44.03 7.00 6.12
C LEU A 320 44.13 7.66 4.73
N THR A 321 45.25 8.31 4.43
CA THR A 321 45.49 8.92 3.11
C THR A 321 45.56 7.84 2.02
N LYS A 322 46.25 6.72 2.25
CA LYS A 322 46.25 5.58 1.30
C LYS A 322 44.82 5.09 0.98
N VAL A 323 43.99 4.90 2.01
CA VAL A 323 42.58 4.48 1.82
C VAL A 323 41.80 5.54 1.03
N SER A 324 41.96 6.82 1.37
CA SER A 324 41.25 7.89 0.67
C SER A 324 41.64 7.99 -0.81
N SER A 325 42.91 7.80 -1.16
CA SER A 325 43.36 7.78 -2.55
C SER A 325 42.80 6.58 -3.30
N TYR A 326 42.79 5.40 -2.69
CA TYR A 326 42.19 4.19 -3.25
C TYR A 326 40.69 4.36 -3.55
N LEU A 327 39.95 5.02 -2.65
CA LEU A 327 38.52 5.30 -2.84
C LEU A 327 38.26 6.37 -3.92
N LYS A 328 39.15 7.37 -4.06
CA LYS A 328 39.02 8.45 -5.06
C LYS A 328 39.34 8.02 -6.49
N ASN A 329 40.38 7.21 -6.69
CA ASN A 329 40.85 6.82 -8.03
C ASN A 329 39.92 5.84 -8.76
N ASN A 330 38.95 5.23 -8.07
CA ASN A 330 38.02 4.24 -8.60
C ASN A 330 36.59 4.80 -8.79
N PHE A 331 36.48 6.09 -9.08
CA PHE A 331 35.23 6.76 -9.46
C PHE A 331 35.15 6.83 -10.99
N PRO A 332 34.08 6.34 -11.67
CA PRO A 332 33.92 6.59 -13.09
C PRO A 332 33.50 8.05 -13.32
N MET A 333 34.32 8.78 -14.06
CA MET A 333 34.02 10.15 -14.50
C MET A 333 33.13 10.09 -15.75
N LEU A 334 31.95 10.71 -15.73
CA LEU A 334 31.09 10.87 -16.90
C LEU A 334 31.82 11.75 -17.95
N LEU A 335 31.98 11.25 -19.18
CA LEU A 335 32.59 11.97 -20.31
C LEU A 335 31.56 12.80 -21.07
N SER A 336 31.91 14.04 -21.40
CA SER A 336 31.20 14.92 -22.33
C SER A 336 31.58 14.63 -23.80
N PRO A 337 30.64 14.65 -24.77
CA PRO A 337 30.91 14.23 -26.15
C PRO A 337 31.61 15.31 -26.99
N LYS A 338 32.48 14.88 -27.91
CA LYS A 338 33.08 15.69 -28.99
C LYS A 338 32.40 15.35 -30.33
N TYR A 339 32.09 16.36 -31.14
CA TYR A 339 31.45 16.20 -32.47
C TYR A 339 32.44 15.75 -33.57
N PRO A 340 31.97 15.07 -34.64
CA PRO A 340 32.80 14.57 -35.75
C PRO A 340 33.16 15.62 -36.81
N ASP A 341 34.26 15.38 -37.51
CA ASP A 341 34.87 16.20 -38.58
C ASP A 341 34.10 16.08 -39.92
N ILE A 342 33.68 17.23 -40.46
CA ILE A 342 32.80 17.43 -41.64
C ILE A 342 33.52 17.12 -42.97
N SER A 343 34.85 17.02 -42.98
CA SER A 343 35.68 16.87 -44.19
C SER A 343 35.57 15.52 -44.92
N ALA A 344 34.76 14.57 -44.44
CA ALA A 344 34.69 13.18 -44.95
C ALA A 344 33.39 12.80 -45.69
N LEU A 345 32.47 13.74 -45.89
CA LEU A 345 31.18 13.53 -46.56
C LEU A 345 31.31 13.66 -48.09
N ASP A 346 30.56 12.84 -48.84
CA ASP A 346 30.37 12.99 -50.30
C ASP A 346 29.01 13.67 -50.55
N PRO A 347 28.99 14.95 -50.96
CA PRO A 347 27.76 15.72 -51.07
C PRO A 347 26.70 15.13 -52.00
N ILE A 348 27.08 14.36 -53.04
CA ILE A 348 26.12 13.92 -54.05
C ILE A 348 25.39 12.65 -53.61
N GLU A 349 26.11 11.70 -53.01
CA GLU A 349 25.52 10.44 -52.54
C GLU A 349 24.88 10.59 -51.15
N ASP A 350 25.48 11.37 -50.25
CA ASP A 350 25.02 11.48 -48.86
C ASP A 350 23.75 12.36 -48.71
N MET A 351 23.37 13.12 -49.74
CA MET A 351 22.15 13.94 -49.79
C MET A 351 20.92 13.22 -50.38
N VAL A 352 21.05 11.95 -50.79
CA VAL A 352 19.91 11.14 -51.27
C VAL A 352 19.25 10.46 -50.08
N LEU A 353 17.98 10.76 -49.83
CA LEU A 353 17.26 10.19 -48.69
C LEU A 353 16.88 8.73 -48.96
N SER A 354 17.20 7.86 -48.01
CA SER A 354 16.88 6.42 -48.07
C SER A 354 15.38 6.17 -47.94
N MET A 355 14.70 6.92 -47.05
CA MET A 355 13.23 6.94 -46.85
C MET A 355 12.57 5.55 -46.82
N ASN A 356 13.14 4.58 -46.10
CA ASN A 356 12.66 3.20 -46.10
C ASN A 356 11.18 3.06 -45.68
N CYS A 357 10.75 3.81 -44.67
CA CYS A 357 9.37 3.79 -44.16
C CYS A 357 8.44 4.68 -44.99
N LEU A 358 8.86 5.91 -45.27
CA LEU A 358 8.09 6.89 -46.02
C LEU A 358 7.88 6.46 -47.48
N ARG A 359 8.88 5.86 -48.14
CA ARG A 359 8.75 5.33 -49.51
C ARG A 359 7.68 4.25 -49.58
N SER A 360 7.67 3.31 -48.64
CA SER A 360 6.64 2.26 -48.58
C SER A 360 5.23 2.83 -48.39
N TYR A 361 5.10 3.91 -47.60
CA TYR A 361 3.83 4.64 -47.43
C TYR A 361 3.41 5.32 -48.74
N LEU A 362 4.33 6.02 -49.42
CA LEU A 362 4.07 6.74 -50.68
C LEU A 362 3.67 5.79 -51.82
N ASP A 363 4.37 4.66 -51.97
CA ASP A 363 4.05 3.65 -52.98
C ASP A 363 2.64 3.05 -52.75
N GLY A 364 2.24 2.92 -51.48
CA GLY A 364 0.91 2.47 -51.07
C GLY A 364 -0.22 3.50 -51.23
N LEU A 365 0.05 4.77 -51.52
CA LEU A 365 -1.01 5.78 -51.70
C LEU A 365 -1.82 5.54 -52.99
N SER A 366 -1.16 5.05 -54.04
CA SER A 366 -1.78 4.76 -55.34
C SER A 366 -2.85 3.66 -55.26
N SER A 367 -2.72 2.73 -54.31
CA SER A 367 -3.67 1.64 -54.10
C SER A 367 -4.83 1.97 -53.14
N ARG A 368 -4.76 3.09 -52.38
CA ARG A 368 -5.83 3.53 -51.47
C ARG A 368 -7.07 4.10 -52.18
N TYR A 369 -6.94 4.50 -53.44
CA TYR A 369 -7.96 5.26 -54.19
C TYR A 369 -9.19 4.45 -54.68
N ARG A 370 -9.38 3.20 -54.24
CA ARG A 370 -10.62 2.44 -54.52
C ARG A 370 -11.04 1.63 -53.29
N PRO A 371 -11.99 2.16 -52.50
CA PRO A 371 -13.36 1.64 -52.61
C PRO A 371 -14.43 2.75 -52.59
N LYS A 372 -15.55 2.50 -53.28
CA LYS A 372 -16.82 3.22 -53.04
C LYS A 372 -17.13 3.13 -51.54
N LEU A 373 -17.45 4.25 -50.88
CA LEU A 373 -18.00 4.22 -49.52
C LEU A 373 -19.24 3.31 -49.55
N LYS A 374 -19.14 2.10 -49.02
CA LYS A 374 -20.30 1.48 -48.41
C LYS A 374 -20.46 2.24 -47.11
N HIS A 375 -21.57 2.98 -46.94
CA HIS A 375 -21.95 3.48 -45.63
C HIS A 375 -21.87 2.29 -44.66
N ALA A 376 -20.86 2.31 -43.79
CA ALA A 376 -20.60 1.21 -42.90
C ALA A 376 -21.72 1.26 -41.86
N PHE A 377 -22.61 0.29 -41.94
CA PHE A 377 -23.53 0.00 -40.86
C PHE A 377 -22.70 -0.33 -39.62
N VAL A 378 -22.55 0.63 -38.72
CA VAL A 378 -21.99 0.37 -37.39
C VAL A 378 -23.09 -0.34 -36.63
N LYS A 379 -22.89 -1.63 -36.36
CA LYS A 379 -23.74 -2.37 -35.42
C LYS A 379 -23.28 -1.92 -34.03
N PRO A 380 -24.06 -1.14 -33.26
CA PRO A 380 -23.63 -0.74 -31.93
C PRO A 380 -23.37 -2.01 -31.11
N LEU A 381 -22.26 -2.05 -30.40
CA LEU A 381 -21.90 -3.13 -29.48
C LEU A 381 -22.13 -2.61 -28.07
N CYS A 382 -23.40 -2.48 -27.69
CA CYS A 382 -23.77 -2.13 -26.33
C CYS A 382 -23.58 -3.33 -25.39
N ASP A 383 -23.08 -3.07 -24.19
CA ASP A 383 -23.11 -4.05 -23.12
C ASP A 383 -24.57 -4.36 -22.73
N SER A 384 -24.84 -5.61 -22.35
CA SER A 384 -26.18 -6.01 -21.89
C SER A 384 -26.47 -5.39 -20.52
N ARG A 385 -27.60 -4.69 -20.38
CA ARG A 385 -28.08 -4.17 -19.10
C ARG A 385 -28.40 -5.31 -18.13
N ILE A 386 -28.31 -5.04 -16.83
CA ILE A 386 -28.70 -6.00 -15.81
C ILE A 386 -30.23 -6.13 -15.83
N VAL A 387 -30.69 -7.38 -16.00
CA VAL A 387 -32.11 -7.66 -16.19
C VAL A 387 -32.90 -7.38 -14.90
N GLN A 388 -33.89 -6.50 -15.00
CA GLN A 388 -34.76 -6.09 -13.90
C GLN A 388 -35.86 -7.16 -13.63
N ARG A 389 -35.47 -8.28 -13.00
CA ARG A 389 -36.36 -9.43 -12.68
C ARG A 389 -36.42 -9.71 -11.19
N ASN A 390 -37.62 -9.98 -10.67
CA ASN A 390 -37.85 -10.25 -9.25
C ASN A 390 -37.52 -11.68 -8.76
N HIS A 391 -37.16 -12.61 -9.64
CA HIS A 391 -36.91 -14.01 -9.28
C HIS A 391 -35.41 -14.40 -9.26
N SER A 392 -34.52 -13.54 -9.75
CA SER A 392 -33.08 -13.78 -9.79
C SER A 392 -32.31 -12.59 -9.22
N LEU A 393 -31.23 -12.86 -8.48
CA LEU A 393 -30.30 -11.81 -8.05
C LEU A 393 -29.53 -11.24 -9.25
N PRO A 394 -29.22 -9.94 -9.23
CA PRO A 394 -28.34 -9.34 -10.23
C PRO A 394 -26.93 -9.92 -10.09
N LYS A 395 -26.24 -10.05 -11.22
CA LYS A 395 -24.86 -10.54 -11.28
C LYS A 395 -23.99 -9.46 -11.91
N MET A 396 -22.96 -9.04 -11.21
CA MET A 396 -21.93 -8.14 -11.72
C MET A 396 -20.65 -8.93 -11.93
N ASN A 397 -19.97 -8.74 -13.06
CA ASN A 397 -18.66 -9.37 -13.28
C ASN A 397 -17.55 -8.44 -12.76
N PRO A 398 -16.84 -8.78 -11.67
CA PRO A 398 -15.77 -7.94 -11.13
C PRO A 398 -14.58 -7.79 -12.10
N GLN A 399 -14.46 -8.65 -13.12
CA GLN A 399 -13.46 -8.51 -14.17
C GLN A 399 -13.71 -7.31 -15.09
N CYS A 400 -14.91 -6.70 -15.08
CA CYS A 400 -15.20 -5.47 -15.84
C CYS A 400 -14.46 -4.23 -15.29
N LEU A 401 -13.76 -4.33 -14.16
CA LEU A 401 -12.87 -3.27 -13.66
C LEU A 401 -11.61 -3.09 -14.53
N SER A 402 -11.27 -4.06 -15.39
CA SER A 402 -10.10 -4.00 -16.27
C SER A 402 -10.40 -3.53 -17.70
N SER A 403 -11.68 -3.46 -18.10
CA SER A 403 -12.07 -2.91 -19.41
C SER A 403 -12.07 -1.37 -19.36
N GLN A 404 -11.67 -0.74 -20.46
CA GLN A 404 -11.29 0.67 -20.52
C GLN A 404 -12.46 1.68 -20.37
N SER A 405 -13.71 1.28 -20.12
CA SER A 405 -14.85 2.20 -20.00
C SER A 405 -15.41 2.30 -18.57
N ARG A 406 -14.96 3.32 -17.81
CA ARG A 406 -15.55 3.68 -16.49
C ARG A 406 -17.06 3.91 -16.54
N ASP A 407 -17.59 4.25 -17.71
CA ASP A 407 -19.00 4.57 -17.92
C ASP A 407 -19.89 3.30 -17.88
N GLY A 408 -19.41 2.15 -18.38
CA GLY A 408 -20.16 0.88 -18.31
C GLY A 408 -20.34 0.39 -16.87
N THR A 409 -19.30 0.51 -16.03
CA THR A 409 -19.38 0.13 -14.60
C THR A 409 -20.38 0.97 -13.81
N ARG A 410 -20.52 2.26 -14.14
CA ARG A 410 -21.52 3.13 -13.48
C ARG A 410 -22.94 2.74 -13.82
N LEU A 411 -23.18 2.36 -15.07
CA LEU A 411 -24.47 1.87 -15.53
C LEU A 411 -24.89 0.59 -14.79
N ASP A 412 -23.97 -0.36 -14.64
CA ASP A 412 -24.22 -1.59 -13.88
C ASP A 412 -24.56 -1.31 -12.41
N LEU A 413 -23.84 -0.38 -11.76
CA LEU A 413 -24.15 0.02 -10.38
C LEU A 413 -25.54 0.64 -10.26
N ALA A 414 -25.91 1.52 -11.20
CA ALA A 414 -27.24 2.13 -11.24
C ALA A 414 -28.35 1.08 -11.47
N ASP A 415 -28.11 0.07 -12.31
CA ASP A 415 -29.04 -1.04 -12.51
C ASP A 415 -29.22 -1.90 -11.24
N ILE A 416 -28.16 -2.12 -10.46
CA ILE A 416 -28.25 -2.84 -9.17
C ILE A 416 -29.01 -2.01 -8.15
N GLU A 417 -28.73 -0.70 -8.05
CA GLU A 417 -29.43 0.21 -7.14
C GLU A 417 -30.93 0.26 -7.44
N LEU A 418 -31.29 0.30 -8.74
CA LEU A 418 -32.66 0.22 -9.22
C LEU A 418 -33.32 -1.11 -8.84
N TRP A 419 -32.63 -2.23 -9.08
CA TRP A 419 -33.13 -3.56 -8.71
C TRP A 419 -33.34 -3.71 -7.20
N VAL A 420 -32.42 -3.18 -6.38
CA VAL A 420 -32.54 -3.21 -4.91
C VAL A 420 -33.77 -2.44 -4.45
N ARG A 421 -34.01 -1.27 -5.04
CA ARG A 421 -35.19 -0.44 -4.75
C ARG A 421 -36.50 -1.16 -5.09
N ASP A 422 -36.59 -1.75 -6.28
CA ASP A 422 -37.89 -2.17 -6.85
C ASP A 422 -38.17 -3.68 -6.72
N HIS A 423 -37.15 -4.51 -6.51
CA HIS A 423 -37.26 -5.97 -6.61
C HIS A 423 -36.75 -6.76 -5.39
N LEU A 424 -35.90 -6.19 -4.53
CA LEU A 424 -35.31 -6.91 -3.38
C LEU A 424 -36.38 -7.47 -2.43
N ALA A 425 -37.41 -6.68 -2.10
CA ALA A 425 -38.47 -7.10 -1.18
C ALA A 425 -39.27 -8.30 -1.72
N SER A 426 -39.64 -8.26 -3.01
CA SER A 426 -40.33 -9.38 -3.68
C SER A 426 -39.43 -10.59 -3.87
N TRP A 427 -38.14 -10.41 -4.10
CA TRP A 427 -37.19 -11.50 -4.22
C TRP A 427 -36.99 -12.20 -2.87
N LEU A 428 -36.85 -11.41 -1.80
CA LEU A 428 -36.69 -11.91 -0.43
C LEU A 428 -37.88 -12.79 -0.02
N SER A 429 -39.13 -12.34 -0.25
CA SER A 429 -40.33 -13.10 0.14
C SER A 429 -40.44 -14.47 -0.54
N LYS A 430 -39.94 -14.61 -1.78
CA LYS A 430 -39.96 -15.87 -2.54
C LYS A 430 -38.85 -16.86 -2.17
N ASN A 431 -37.77 -16.39 -1.53
CA ASN A 431 -36.55 -17.19 -1.36
C ASN A 431 -36.14 -17.47 0.10
N GLN A 432 -36.94 -17.06 1.09
CA GLN A 432 -36.58 -16.98 2.53
C GLN A 432 -35.92 -18.24 3.14
N THR A 433 -36.19 -19.43 2.62
CA THR A 433 -35.71 -20.71 3.18
C THR A 433 -34.43 -21.24 2.54
N SER A 434 -33.95 -20.64 1.44
CA SER A 434 -32.79 -21.15 0.70
C SER A 434 -31.45 -20.66 1.28
N GLN A 435 -30.65 -21.58 1.83
CA GLN A 435 -29.29 -21.28 2.29
C GLN A 435 -28.37 -20.80 1.15
N ALA A 436 -28.56 -21.31 -0.08
CA ALA A 436 -27.78 -20.87 -1.24
C ALA A 436 -28.05 -19.39 -1.58
N CYS A 437 -29.30 -18.93 -1.42
CA CYS A 437 -29.68 -17.53 -1.64
C CYS A 437 -29.04 -16.58 -0.61
N CYS A 438 -28.89 -17.01 0.65
CA CYS A 438 -28.18 -16.24 1.68
C CYS A 438 -26.71 -15.98 1.29
N ILE A 439 -26.01 -17.01 0.80
CA ILE A 439 -24.61 -16.89 0.36
C ILE A 439 -24.51 -16.03 -0.91
N ALA A 440 -25.42 -16.22 -1.86
CA ALA A 440 -25.45 -15.39 -3.08
C ALA A 440 -25.69 -13.91 -2.78
N LEU A 441 -26.53 -13.59 -1.77
CA LEU A 441 -26.77 -12.22 -1.32
C LEU A 441 -25.52 -11.61 -0.64
N ALA A 442 -24.84 -12.38 0.21
CA ALA A 442 -23.58 -11.95 0.83
C ALA A 442 -22.50 -11.66 -0.22
N ASN A 443 -22.41 -12.49 -1.27
CA ASN A 443 -21.52 -12.26 -2.41
C ASN A 443 -21.89 -10.98 -3.17
N LEU A 444 -23.19 -10.73 -3.42
CA LEU A 444 -23.64 -9.50 -4.07
C LEU A 444 -23.26 -8.25 -3.25
N ILE A 445 -23.42 -8.29 -1.93
CA ILE A 445 -22.98 -7.20 -1.03
C ILE A 445 -21.48 -6.95 -1.21
N SER A 446 -20.66 -8.01 -1.16
CA SER A 446 -19.21 -7.90 -1.31
C SER A 446 -18.81 -7.33 -2.68
N THR A 447 -19.40 -7.83 -3.77
CA THR A 447 -19.09 -7.36 -5.13
C THR A 447 -19.54 -5.92 -5.34
N TYR A 448 -20.76 -5.56 -4.91
CA TYR A 448 -21.25 -4.18 -5.01
C TYR A 448 -20.37 -3.23 -4.18
N GLN A 449 -20.01 -3.59 -2.95
CA GLN A 449 -19.14 -2.78 -2.09
C GLN A 449 -17.78 -2.55 -2.75
N GLU A 450 -17.10 -3.60 -3.24
CA GLU A 450 -15.77 -3.48 -3.85
C GLU A 450 -15.75 -2.54 -5.07
N VAL A 451 -16.77 -2.66 -5.93
CA VAL A 451 -16.85 -1.86 -7.17
C VAL A 451 -17.25 -0.43 -6.86
N SER A 452 -18.30 -0.23 -6.04
CA SER A 452 -18.80 1.10 -5.68
C SER A 452 -17.81 1.89 -4.81
N ASP A 453 -17.00 1.25 -3.97
CA ASP A 453 -15.90 1.91 -3.22
C ASP A 453 -14.90 2.61 -4.13
N LYS A 454 -14.61 2.03 -5.30
CA LYS A 454 -13.68 2.59 -6.28
C LYS A 454 -14.36 3.67 -7.12
N VAL A 455 -15.58 3.41 -7.60
CA VAL A 455 -16.28 4.30 -8.54
C VAL A 455 -16.83 5.56 -7.87
N TYR A 456 -17.34 5.45 -6.64
CA TYR A 456 -17.96 6.56 -5.91
C TYR A 456 -17.02 7.27 -4.95
N HIS A 457 -15.72 6.98 -5.00
CA HIS A 457 -14.74 7.56 -4.09
C HIS A 457 -14.75 9.10 -4.14
N GLY A 458 -14.90 9.73 -2.96
CA GLY A 458 -14.86 11.19 -2.83
C GLY A 458 -16.13 11.93 -3.25
N ILE A 459 -17.22 11.21 -3.57
CA ILE A 459 -18.50 11.79 -4.00
C ILE A 459 -19.57 11.55 -2.93
N ALA A 460 -19.89 12.58 -2.15
CA ALA A 460 -20.74 12.43 -0.95
C ALA A 460 -22.16 11.89 -1.21
N GLU A 461 -22.76 12.29 -2.32
CA GLU A 461 -24.10 11.84 -2.75
C GLU A 461 -24.08 10.35 -3.13
N ASP A 462 -23.21 9.95 -4.06
CA ASP A 462 -23.09 8.56 -4.49
C ASP A 462 -22.67 7.63 -3.32
N GLN A 463 -21.83 8.12 -2.40
CA GLN A 463 -21.50 7.41 -1.16
C GLN A 463 -22.74 7.17 -0.29
N SER A 464 -23.66 8.14 -0.24
CA SER A 464 -24.90 8.03 0.53
C SER A 464 -25.87 7.04 -0.10
N VAL A 465 -26.04 7.07 -1.42
CA VAL A 465 -26.83 6.08 -2.18
C VAL A 465 -26.26 4.68 -2.02
N ARG A 466 -24.93 4.53 -2.11
CA ARG A 466 -24.24 3.28 -1.87
C ARG A 466 -24.50 2.71 -0.49
N ILE A 467 -24.35 3.54 0.55
CA ILE A 467 -24.59 3.12 1.93
C ILE A 467 -26.05 2.69 2.11
N LEU A 468 -27.00 3.44 1.54
CA LEU A 468 -28.42 3.08 1.59
C LEU A 468 -28.69 1.71 0.93
N THR A 469 -28.13 1.47 -0.25
CA THR A 469 -28.25 0.21 -0.99
C THR A 469 -27.59 -0.97 -0.24
N LEU A 470 -26.40 -0.77 0.33
CA LEU A 470 -25.74 -1.77 1.17
C LEU A 470 -26.56 -2.14 2.41
N LEU A 471 -27.21 -1.15 3.04
CA LEU A 471 -28.07 -1.38 4.19
C LEU A 471 -29.35 -2.14 3.82
N ASP A 472 -29.98 -1.85 2.68
CA ASP A 472 -31.14 -2.64 2.20
C ASP A 472 -30.77 -4.11 1.96
N LEU A 473 -29.66 -4.35 1.25
CA LEU A 473 -29.12 -5.70 1.03
C LEU A 473 -28.78 -6.39 2.35
N TRP A 474 -28.17 -5.66 3.29
CA TRP A 474 -27.84 -6.18 4.62
C TRP A 474 -29.10 -6.52 5.44
N VAL A 475 -30.14 -5.70 5.41
CA VAL A 475 -31.42 -6.00 6.08
C VAL A 475 -32.01 -7.30 5.53
N ALA A 476 -31.94 -7.51 4.21
CA ALA A 476 -32.36 -8.78 3.61
C ALA A 476 -31.49 -9.95 4.12
N LEU A 477 -30.18 -9.78 4.20
CA LEU A 477 -29.25 -10.80 4.73
C LEU A 477 -29.50 -11.12 6.21
N ASP A 478 -29.72 -10.11 7.06
CA ASP A 478 -30.03 -10.29 8.49
C ASP A 478 -31.38 -11.00 8.68
N LYS A 479 -32.40 -10.68 7.89
CA LYS A 479 -33.68 -11.41 7.89
C LYS A 479 -33.49 -12.89 7.53
N PHE A 480 -32.69 -13.18 6.50
CA PHE A 480 -32.35 -14.55 6.11
C PHE A 480 -31.66 -15.32 7.24
N THR A 481 -30.59 -14.74 7.79
CA THR A 481 -29.79 -15.41 8.80
C THR A 481 -30.55 -15.57 10.11
N THR A 482 -31.36 -14.60 10.51
CA THR A 482 -32.15 -14.71 11.75
C THR A 482 -33.35 -15.66 11.64
N LEU A 483 -33.77 -16.02 10.42
CA LEU A 483 -34.74 -17.10 10.19
C LEU A 483 -34.07 -18.49 10.26
N GLN A 484 -32.87 -18.63 9.69
CA GLN A 484 -32.14 -19.90 9.70
C GLN A 484 -31.45 -20.18 11.04
N GLU A 485 -30.96 -19.13 11.70
CA GLU A 485 -30.21 -19.16 12.95
C GLU A 485 -30.87 -18.24 13.99
N PRO A 486 -31.98 -18.67 14.64
CA PRO A 486 -32.75 -17.81 15.55
C PRO A 486 -31.94 -17.24 16.72
N LEU A 487 -30.91 -17.96 17.18
CA LEU A 487 -30.02 -17.54 18.28
C LEU A 487 -29.36 -16.18 18.02
N VAL A 488 -29.17 -15.80 16.75
CA VAL A 488 -28.58 -14.51 16.37
C VAL A 488 -29.44 -13.35 16.88
N LYS A 489 -30.77 -13.52 16.97
CA LYS A 489 -31.72 -12.49 17.45
C LYS A 489 -31.45 -12.02 18.88
N ASP A 490 -30.90 -12.89 19.72
CA ASP A 490 -30.58 -12.57 21.10
C ASP A 490 -29.45 -11.53 21.23
N TYR A 491 -28.67 -11.32 20.17
CA TYR A 491 -27.53 -10.39 20.14
C TYR A 491 -27.84 -9.15 19.30
N LYS A 492 -27.22 -8.03 19.67
CA LYS A 492 -27.30 -6.78 18.89
C LYS A 492 -26.59 -6.95 17.55
N CYS A 493 -27.13 -6.33 16.50
CA CYS A 493 -26.57 -6.42 15.14
C CYS A 493 -25.36 -5.51 14.89
N GLY A 494 -25.01 -4.64 15.85
CA GLY A 494 -23.88 -3.70 15.77
C GLY A 494 -24.27 -2.29 15.28
N PHE A 495 -25.26 -2.18 14.40
CA PHE A 495 -25.75 -0.88 13.91
C PHE A 495 -26.61 -0.13 14.94
N LYS A 496 -26.53 1.20 14.93
CA LYS A 496 -27.41 2.12 15.65
C LYS A 496 -28.09 3.07 14.66
N SER A 497 -29.32 3.47 14.93
CA SER A 497 -30.11 4.32 14.02
C SER A 497 -29.54 5.73 13.85
N ASP A 498 -28.79 6.26 14.81
CA ASP A 498 -28.20 7.60 14.75
C ASP A 498 -27.01 7.72 13.77
N LEU A 499 -26.45 6.58 13.32
CA LEU A 499 -25.32 6.53 12.39
C LEU A 499 -25.64 7.16 11.02
N PHE A 500 -26.91 7.15 10.61
CA PHE A 500 -27.32 7.48 9.24
C PHE A 500 -27.74 8.95 9.05
N THR A 501 -27.71 9.75 10.11
CA THR A 501 -28.01 11.20 10.07
C THR A 501 -27.17 12.03 9.07
N PRO A 502 -25.94 11.64 8.69
CA PRO A 502 -25.15 12.39 7.70
C PRO A 502 -25.49 12.08 6.23
N LEU A 503 -26.31 11.06 5.92
CA LEU A 503 -26.60 10.68 4.54
C LEU A 503 -27.18 11.86 3.74
N LEU A 504 -26.80 11.95 2.46
CA LEU A 504 -27.37 12.88 1.49
C LEU A 504 -28.39 12.15 0.62
N LEU A 505 -29.68 12.34 0.91
CA LEU A 505 -30.78 11.71 0.18
C LEU A 505 -31.63 12.80 -0.49
N ALA A 506 -31.58 12.86 -1.81
CA ALA A 506 -32.23 13.93 -2.57
C ALA A 506 -33.75 13.75 -2.65
N THR A 507 -34.23 12.51 -2.60
CA THR A 507 -35.64 12.18 -2.85
C THR A 507 -36.37 11.60 -1.63
N LYS A 508 -37.70 11.75 -1.57
CA LYS A 508 -38.56 11.17 -0.52
C LYS A 508 -38.57 9.63 -0.52
N PRO A 509 -38.59 8.93 -1.68
CA PRO A 509 -38.44 7.47 -1.71
C PRO A 509 -37.17 6.96 -1.03
N GLU A 510 -36.04 7.64 -1.17
CA GLU A 510 -34.79 7.29 -0.48
C GLU A 510 -34.91 7.48 1.04
N MET A 511 -35.55 8.57 1.49
CA MET A 511 -35.80 8.81 2.91
C MET A 511 -36.73 7.74 3.51
N LEU A 512 -37.73 7.29 2.76
CA LEU A 512 -38.63 6.20 3.16
C LEU A 512 -37.89 4.86 3.31
N ARG A 513 -36.98 4.54 2.37
CA ARG A 513 -36.10 3.37 2.48
C ARG A 513 -35.27 3.44 3.75
N LEU A 514 -34.66 4.59 4.03
CA LEU A 514 -33.85 4.77 5.24
C LEU A 514 -34.68 4.62 6.53
N ALA A 515 -35.89 5.19 6.57
CA ALA A 515 -36.79 5.04 7.71
C ALA A 515 -37.16 3.57 7.98
N SER A 516 -37.40 2.79 6.91
CA SER A 516 -37.65 1.34 7.01
C SER A 516 -36.45 0.58 7.59
N ILE A 517 -35.23 0.92 7.15
CA ILE A 517 -33.97 0.33 7.65
C ILE A 517 -33.76 0.67 9.14
N GLU A 518 -33.92 1.94 9.53
CA GLU A 518 -33.79 2.37 10.92
C GLU A 518 -34.81 1.71 11.84
N GLN A 519 -36.04 1.58 11.37
CA GLN A 519 -37.10 0.88 12.09
C GLN A 519 -36.75 -0.60 12.25
N TYR A 520 -36.23 -1.25 11.22
CA TYR A 520 -35.76 -2.63 11.29
C TYR A 520 -34.63 -2.78 12.33
N ILE A 521 -33.58 -1.95 12.27
CA ILE A 521 -32.44 -1.99 13.20
C ILE A 521 -32.90 -1.74 14.64
N THR A 522 -33.80 -0.78 14.84
CA THR A 522 -34.36 -0.47 16.16
C THR A 522 -35.11 -1.67 16.74
N ASN A 523 -36.00 -2.28 15.97
CA ASN A 523 -36.76 -3.46 16.39
C ASN A 523 -35.83 -4.66 16.63
N ARG A 524 -34.85 -4.86 15.75
CA ARG A 524 -33.87 -5.95 15.80
C ARG A 524 -33.00 -5.88 17.05
N ASN A 525 -32.58 -4.68 17.45
CA ASN A 525 -31.81 -4.46 18.68
C ASN A 525 -32.71 -4.46 19.93
N ALA A 526 -33.95 -4.01 19.85
CA ALA A 526 -34.91 -4.09 20.96
C ALA A 526 -35.28 -5.54 21.31
N ALA A 527 -35.29 -6.43 20.32
CA ALA A 527 -35.50 -7.87 20.52
C ALA A 527 -34.28 -8.60 21.12
N SER A 528 -33.11 -7.96 21.20
CA SER A 528 -31.89 -8.55 21.77
C SER A 528 -31.89 -8.50 23.31
N ALA A 529 -31.23 -9.46 23.95
CA ALA A 529 -31.10 -9.47 25.41
C ALA A 529 -30.01 -8.47 25.85
N ALA A 530 -30.36 -7.59 26.80
CA ALA A 530 -29.50 -6.46 27.21
C ALA A 530 -28.12 -6.88 27.74
N GLU A 531 -28.00 -8.09 28.29
CA GLU A 531 -26.78 -8.60 28.93
C GLU A 531 -25.89 -9.44 28.01
N MET A 532 -26.22 -9.54 26.70
CA MET A 532 -25.43 -10.32 25.75
C MET A 532 -24.19 -9.55 25.28
N PRO A 533 -23.02 -10.21 25.19
CA PRO A 533 -21.79 -9.56 24.75
C PRO A 533 -21.79 -9.28 23.24
N CYS A 534 -20.78 -8.54 22.77
CA CYS A 534 -20.61 -8.27 21.35
C CYS A 534 -20.33 -9.56 20.57
N ILE A 535 -21.16 -9.83 19.56
CA ILE A 535 -21.11 -11.06 18.75
C ILE A 535 -19.84 -11.18 17.88
N PHE A 536 -19.11 -10.08 17.67
CA PHE A 536 -17.93 -10.03 16.80
C PHE A 536 -16.59 -10.18 17.55
N SER A 537 -16.55 -10.03 18.87
CA SER A 537 -15.29 -9.92 19.63
C SER A 537 -15.22 -10.83 20.86
N THR A 538 -16.35 -11.12 21.52
CA THR A 538 -16.38 -11.96 22.72
C THR A 538 -16.76 -13.40 22.38
N THR A 539 -15.88 -14.36 22.69
CA THR A 539 -16.10 -15.76 22.29
C THR A 539 -16.05 -16.79 23.41
N ASN A 540 -15.37 -16.52 24.52
CA ASN A 540 -15.07 -17.50 25.59
C ASN A 540 -15.84 -17.26 26.91
N THR A 541 -17.06 -16.76 26.85
CA THR A 541 -17.94 -16.56 28.03
C THR A 541 -19.18 -17.44 27.92
N ALA A 542 -19.82 -17.79 29.04
CA ALA A 542 -21.03 -18.61 29.02
C ALA A 542 -22.20 -17.98 28.22
N ARG A 543 -22.15 -16.66 28.01
CA ARG A 543 -23.14 -15.88 27.24
C ARG A 543 -22.66 -15.52 25.82
N SER A 544 -21.46 -15.95 25.42
CA SER A 544 -20.98 -15.69 24.05
C SER A 544 -21.77 -16.53 23.04
N PHE A 545 -21.87 -16.02 21.81
CA PHE A 545 -22.56 -16.74 20.74
C PHE A 545 -21.96 -18.13 20.47
N PRO A 546 -20.62 -18.29 20.33
CA PRO A 546 -20.01 -19.60 20.08
C PRO A 546 -20.36 -20.65 21.14
N VAL A 547 -20.32 -20.28 22.43
CA VAL A 547 -20.58 -21.21 23.54
C VAL A 547 -22.05 -21.61 23.58
N ARG A 548 -22.97 -20.63 23.48
CA ARG A 548 -24.41 -20.93 23.48
C ARG A 548 -24.82 -21.77 22.27
N TYR A 549 -24.23 -21.51 21.11
CA TYR A 549 -24.47 -22.30 19.90
C TYR A 549 -23.96 -23.74 20.07
N PHE A 550 -22.74 -23.91 20.61
CA PHE A 550 -22.16 -25.22 20.91
C PHE A 550 -23.09 -26.05 21.83
N ASP A 551 -23.61 -25.46 22.90
CA ASP A 551 -24.43 -26.15 23.88
C ASP A 551 -25.74 -26.69 23.28
N GLN A 552 -26.22 -26.08 22.19
CA GLN A 552 -27.43 -26.51 21.46
C GLN A 552 -27.12 -27.46 20.28
N SER A 553 -25.84 -27.66 19.93
CA SER A 553 -25.44 -28.38 18.71
C SER A 553 -24.79 -29.72 19.00
N SER A 554 -25.52 -30.81 18.74
CA SER A 554 -25.00 -32.18 18.87
C SER A 554 -23.81 -32.47 17.96
N GLN A 555 -23.71 -31.78 16.82
CA GLN A 555 -22.59 -31.91 15.88
C GLN A 555 -21.29 -31.39 16.51
N HIS A 556 -21.32 -30.22 17.13
CA HIS A 556 -20.16 -29.63 17.80
C HIS A 556 -19.74 -30.43 19.03
N GLN A 557 -20.71 -30.95 19.80
CA GLN A 557 -20.43 -31.83 20.95
C GLN A 557 -19.69 -33.10 20.52
N ARG A 558 -20.14 -33.77 19.45
CA ARG A 558 -19.43 -34.93 18.88
C ARG A 558 -18.02 -34.58 18.37
N LEU A 559 -17.84 -33.37 17.82
CA LEU A 559 -16.52 -32.91 17.38
C LEU A 559 -15.57 -32.71 18.57
N LEU A 560 -16.05 -32.13 19.68
CA LEU A 560 -15.28 -32.00 20.91
C LEU A 560 -14.87 -33.38 21.46
N ASP A 561 -15.81 -34.32 21.51
CA ASP A 561 -15.54 -35.70 21.98
C ASP A 561 -14.50 -36.40 21.13
N ARG A 562 -14.58 -36.25 19.79
CA ARG A 562 -13.60 -36.78 18.85
C ARG A 562 -12.21 -36.20 19.11
N ILE A 563 -12.08 -34.87 19.21
CA ILE A 563 -10.79 -34.20 19.47
C ILE A 563 -10.20 -34.67 20.81
N ASN A 564 -11.02 -34.78 21.86
CA ASN A 564 -10.58 -35.25 23.17
C ASN A 564 -10.20 -36.74 23.18
N SER A 565 -10.88 -37.57 22.40
CA SER A 565 -10.52 -38.99 22.24
C SER A 565 -9.17 -39.13 21.53
N ASP A 566 -8.99 -38.45 20.40
CA ASP A 566 -7.75 -38.45 19.62
C ASP A 566 -6.58 -37.93 20.46
N ALA A 567 -6.77 -36.83 21.20
CA ALA A 567 -5.76 -36.26 22.08
C ALA A 567 -5.34 -37.22 23.21
N ARG A 568 -6.28 -38.00 23.78
CA ARG A 568 -5.97 -39.01 24.80
C ARG A 568 -5.15 -40.16 24.22
N TYR A 569 -5.51 -40.64 23.03
CA TYR A 569 -4.76 -41.68 22.33
C TYR A 569 -3.32 -41.24 22.01
N GLU A 570 -3.17 -40.05 21.41
CA GLU A 570 -1.86 -39.50 21.05
C GLU A 570 -0.98 -39.24 22.27
N ARG A 571 -1.57 -38.77 23.38
CA ARG A 571 -0.86 -38.57 24.65
C ARG A 571 -0.29 -39.89 25.20
N ASN A 572 -1.08 -40.97 25.18
CA ASN A 572 -0.63 -42.29 25.65
C ASN A 572 0.45 -42.87 24.74
N ALA A 573 0.29 -42.76 23.42
CA ALA A 573 1.31 -43.16 22.46
C ALA A 573 2.63 -42.41 22.71
N LYS A 574 2.55 -41.12 23.05
CA LYS A 574 3.74 -40.31 23.33
C LYS A 574 4.46 -40.70 24.63
N MET A 575 3.73 -41.17 25.64
CA MET A 575 4.34 -41.71 26.86
C MET A 575 5.15 -42.97 26.57
N LEU A 576 4.61 -43.89 25.76
CA LEU A 576 5.32 -45.10 25.35
C LEU A 576 6.58 -44.77 24.54
N GLU A 577 6.50 -43.79 23.63
CA GLU A 577 7.67 -43.29 22.88
C GLU A 577 8.74 -42.74 23.84
N LEU A 578 8.35 -41.99 24.88
CA LEU A 578 9.30 -41.47 25.88
C LEU A 578 10.01 -42.59 26.63
N GLU A 579 9.28 -43.61 27.07
CA GLU A 579 9.86 -44.77 27.76
C GLU A 579 10.86 -45.53 26.88
N GLU A 580 10.54 -45.73 25.60
CA GLU A 580 11.45 -46.34 24.63
C GLU A 580 12.72 -45.50 24.44
N LYS A 581 12.58 -44.18 24.27
CA LYS A 581 13.72 -43.27 24.10
C LYS A 581 14.60 -43.17 25.35
N VAL A 582 14.02 -43.23 26.55
CA VAL A 582 14.76 -43.30 27.82
C VAL A 582 15.55 -44.60 27.93
N ARG A 583 14.96 -45.75 27.56
CA ARG A 583 15.68 -47.03 27.51
C ARG A 583 16.86 -46.96 26.54
N GLN A 584 16.65 -46.41 25.34
CA GLN A 584 17.70 -46.19 24.36
C GLN A 584 18.83 -45.29 24.88
N PHE A 585 18.49 -44.22 25.61
CA PHE A 585 19.49 -43.34 26.21
C PHE A 585 20.32 -44.05 27.29
N ASN A 586 19.67 -44.82 28.18
CA ASN A 586 20.34 -45.53 29.25
C ASN A 586 21.31 -46.61 28.73
N SER A 587 20.94 -47.34 27.67
CA SER A 587 21.84 -48.34 27.08
C SER A 587 23.10 -47.72 26.49
N TRP A 588 23.00 -46.55 25.84
CA TRP A 588 24.18 -45.81 25.38
C TRP A 588 25.04 -45.29 26.55
N LYS A 589 24.42 -44.86 27.65
CA LYS A 589 25.12 -44.38 28.84
C LYS A 589 25.89 -45.50 29.54
N GLU A 590 25.29 -46.68 29.65
CA GLU A 590 25.96 -47.89 30.15
C GLU A 590 27.14 -48.29 29.26
N SER A 591 27.02 -48.15 27.94
CA SER A 591 28.12 -48.38 27.01
C SER A 591 29.27 -47.36 27.17
N ASP A 592 28.99 -46.08 27.42
CA ASP A 592 30.03 -45.07 27.71
C ASP A 592 30.75 -45.34 29.06
N GLN A 593 30.01 -45.83 30.06
CA GLN A 593 30.58 -46.17 31.37
C GLN A 593 31.45 -47.45 31.33
N SER A 594 31.03 -48.46 30.57
CA SER A 594 31.71 -49.77 30.48
C SER A 594 32.89 -49.82 29.51
N THR A 595 33.08 -48.79 28.67
CA THR A 595 34.17 -48.75 27.68
C THR A 595 35.25 -47.73 28.04
N MET A 596 36.49 -47.96 27.59
CA MET A 596 37.63 -47.03 27.77
C MET A 596 37.97 -46.32 26.45
N CYS A 597 38.55 -45.12 26.54
CA CYS A 597 39.03 -44.41 25.35
C CYS A 597 40.18 -45.19 24.70
N ARG A 598 40.00 -45.57 23.43
CA ARG A 598 41.01 -46.26 22.63
C ARG A 598 42.07 -45.26 22.17
N ARG A 599 43.34 -45.56 22.41
CA ARG A 599 44.47 -44.81 21.86
C ARG A 599 45.11 -45.62 20.74
N GLU A 600 45.59 -44.92 19.72
CA GLU A 600 46.33 -45.48 18.59
C GLU A 600 47.69 -44.81 18.51
N THR A 601 48.73 -45.60 18.26
CA THR A 601 50.08 -45.09 18.08
C THR A 601 50.24 -44.69 16.62
N ILE A 602 50.45 -43.40 16.36
CA ILE A 602 50.78 -42.92 15.01
C ILE A 602 52.21 -42.37 14.99
N ILE A 603 52.90 -42.56 13.87
CA ILE A 603 54.22 -41.98 13.66
C ILE A 603 54.02 -40.57 13.08
N ARG A 604 54.45 -39.54 13.81
CA ARG A 604 54.48 -38.15 13.33
C ARG A 604 55.93 -37.75 13.03
N GLY A 605 56.16 -37.21 11.81
CA GLY A 605 57.46 -36.69 11.36
C GLY A 605 57.88 -37.18 9.97
N ARG A 606 58.88 -36.54 9.35
CA ARG A 606 59.53 -36.99 8.10
C ARG A 606 61.03 -37.25 8.35
N GLY A 607 61.60 -38.24 7.66
CA GLY A 607 63.03 -38.59 7.77
C GLY A 607 63.42 -39.07 9.18
N ARG A 608 64.56 -38.59 9.68
CA ARG A 608 65.14 -38.99 10.99
C ARG A 608 64.38 -38.45 12.23
N ASN A 609 63.36 -37.60 12.04
CA ASN A 609 62.56 -37.01 13.13
C ASN A 609 61.21 -37.73 13.35
N ARG A 610 61.11 -39.01 13.00
CA ARG A 610 59.90 -39.82 13.25
C ARG A 610 59.82 -40.15 14.74
N ARG A 611 58.75 -39.71 15.39
CA ARG A 611 58.43 -40.05 16.79
C ARG A 611 57.06 -40.70 16.86
N GLU A 612 56.95 -41.74 17.67
CA GLU A 612 55.67 -42.33 18.02
C GLU A 612 54.92 -41.39 18.96
N VAL A 613 53.68 -41.08 18.61
CA VAL A 613 52.79 -40.27 19.44
C VAL A 613 51.50 -41.06 19.62
N ASN A 614 51.14 -41.30 20.88
CA ASN A 614 49.85 -41.87 21.22
C ASN A 614 48.77 -40.82 20.99
N VAL A 615 47.91 -41.06 20.01
CA VAL A 615 46.75 -40.21 19.71
C VAL A 615 45.47 -40.94 20.05
N HIS A 616 44.40 -40.19 20.30
CA HIS A 616 43.09 -40.79 20.49
C HIS A 616 42.62 -41.40 19.16
N ALA A 617 42.14 -42.65 19.18
CA ALA A 617 41.62 -43.32 17.99
C ALA A 617 40.45 -42.52 17.38
N SER A 618 40.42 -42.39 16.05
CA SER A 618 39.35 -41.67 15.36
C SER A 618 37.98 -42.35 15.52
N TYR A 619 37.97 -43.68 15.65
CA TYR A 619 36.78 -44.49 15.92
C TYR A 619 36.85 -45.09 17.33
N CYS A 620 36.49 -44.29 18.33
CA CYS A 620 36.47 -44.73 19.73
C CYS A 620 35.06 -45.13 20.17
N PRO A 621 34.83 -46.40 20.55
CA PRO A 621 33.51 -46.87 21.01
C PRO A 621 32.94 -46.04 22.16
N LYS A 622 33.77 -45.65 23.14
CA LYS A 622 33.38 -44.79 24.27
C LYS A 622 32.86 -43.43 23.80
N CYS A 623 33.60 -42.76 22.92
CA CYS A 623 33.20 -41.44 22.41
C CYS A 623 31.97 -41.52 21.49
N ILE A 624 31.82 -42.62 20.73
CA ILE A 624 30.63 -42.87 19.91
C ILE A 624 29.41 -43.10 20.81
N ALA A 625 29.51 -43.95 21.82
CA ALA A 625 28.43 -44.22 22.77
C ALA A 625 27.98 -42.94 23.48
N ARG A 626 28.93 -42.12 23.94
CA ARG A 626 28.65 -40.81 24.53
C ARG A 626 27.93 -39.87 23.57
N THR A 627 28.44 -39.76 22.34
CA THR A 627 27.84 -38.92 21.28
C THR A 627 26.43 -39.40 20.95
N LYS A 628 26.21 -40.72 20.85
CA LYS A 628 24.90 -41.31 20.57
C LYS A 628 23.91 -41.10 21.73
N ALA A 629 24.36 -41.20 22.98
CA ALA A 629 23.55 -40.86 24.15
C ALA A 629 23.11 -39.39 24.13
N GLU A 630 24.05 -38.47 23.84
CA GLU A 630 23.78 -37.03 23.77
C GLU A 630 22.87 -36.62 22.60
N GLN A 631 22.78 -37.46 21.55
CA GLN A 631 21.96 -37.23 20.35
C GLN A 631 20.53 -37.80 20.42
N VAL A 632 20.18 -38.59 21.45
CA VAL A 632 18.82 -39.12 21.57
C VAL A 632 17.84 -37.98 21.85
N THR A 633 16.84 -37.82 20.98
CA THR A 633 15.83 -36.75 21.07
C THR A 633 14.41 -37.31 20.96
N ILE A 634 13.46 -36.54 21.48
CA ILE A 634 12.02 -36.79 21.43
C ILE A 634 11.28 -35.49 21.13
N ASN A 635 10.21 -35.57 20.34
CA ASN A 635 9.38 -34.40 20.02
C ASN A 635 8.38 -34.10 21.15
N VAL A 636 7.95 -32.85 21.28
CA VAL A 636 6.92 -32.45 22.24
C VAL A 636 5.52 -32.76 21.69
N PHE A 637 4.63 -33.25 22.55
CA PHE A 637 3.19 -33.32 22.31
C PHE A 637 2.50 -32.13 22.97
N GLU A 638 1.66 -31.43 22.23
CA GLU A 638 0.88 -30.28 22.70
C GLU A 638 -0.60 -30.64 22.60
N CYS A 639 -1.34 -30.52 23.71
CA CYS A 639 -2.78 -30.76 23.70
C CYS A 639 -3.48 -29.82 22.70
N PRO A 640 -4.41 -30.32 21.86
CA PRO A 640 -5.04 -29.51 20.82
C PRO A 640 -6.01 -28.45 21.37
N LEU A 641 -6.64 -28.70 22.52
CA LEU A 641 -7.61 -27.81 23.16
C LEU A 641 -7.12 -27.37 24.56
N PRO A 642 -7.57 -26.19 25.05
CA PRO A 642 -7.31 -25.73 26.41
C PRO A 642 -8.13 -26.52 27.44
N GLU A 643 -7.70 -26.48 28.71
CA GLU A 643 -8.44 -27.09 29.83
C GLU A 643 -9.70 -26.29 30.20
N ASN A 644 -9.78 -25.02 29.80
CA ASN A 644 -10.96 -24.20 30.01
C ASN A 644 -12.09 -24.64 29.06
N ASP A 645 -13.19 -25.14 29.64
CA ASP A 645 -14.35 -25.64 28.90
C ASP A 645 -14.96 -24.58 27.95
N LEU A 646 -15.11 -23.34 28.39
CA LEU A 646 -15.71 -22.27 27.58
C LEU A 646 -14.83 -21.91 26.37
N GLU A 647 -13.51 -21.89 26.55
CA GLU A 647 -12.57 -21.65 25.47
C GLU A 647 -12.54 -22.83 24.49
N ALA A 648 -12.58 -24.06 24.99
CA ALA A 648 -12.66 -25.26 24.16
C ALA A 648 -13.94 -25.29 23.30
N LYS A 649 -15.11 -25.01 23.90
CA LYS A 649 -16.40 -24.90 23.18
C LYS A 649 -16.34 -23.86 22.08
N SER A 650 -15.79 -22.68 22.39
CA SER A 650 -15.61 -21.61 21.41
C SER A 650 -14.70 -22.01 20.25
N ILE A 651 -13.57 -22.70 20.53
CA ILE A 651 -12.66 -23.16 19.48
C ILE A 651 -13.36 -24.17 18.58
N VAL A 652 -14.11 -25.12 19.17
CA VAL A 652 -14.84 -26.14 18.40
C VAL A 652 -15.91 -25.53 17.50
N PHE A 653 -16.63 -24.51 17.97
CA PHE A 653 -17.53 -23.72 17.13
C PHE A 653 -16.81 -23.08 15.94
N GLU A 654 -15.65 -22.45 16.16
CA GLU A 654 -14.89 -21.78 15.09
C GLU A 654 -14.21 -22.75 14.10
N LEU A 655 -14.11 -24.05 14.42
CA LEU A 655 -13.68 -25.09 13.49
C LEU A 655 -14.78 -25.49 12.49
N ASP A 656 -16.05 -25.24 12.82
CA ASP A 656 -17.22 -25.62 11.98
C ASP A 656 -18.36 -24.59 12.04
N VAL A 657 -18.03 -23.32 11.76
CA VAL A 657 -19.02 -22.23 11.78
C VAL A 657 -20.18 -22.52 10.80
N PRO A 658 -21.45 -22.28 11.20
CA PRO A 658 -22.61 -22.39 10.31
C PRO A 658 -22.50 -21.43 9.12
N LYS A 659 -22.84 -21.90 7.90
CA LYS A 659 -22.59 -21.14 6.66
C LYS A 659 -23.36 -19.81 6.62
N ALA A 660 -24.64 -19.82 6.98
CA ALA A 660 -25.48 -18.62 6.98
C ALA A 660 -25.02 -17.60 8.02
N PHE A 661 -24.63 -18.07 9.21
CA PHE A 661 -24.05 -17.22 10.24
C PHE A 661 -22.69 -16.65 9.81
N SER A 662 -21.81 -17.46 9.22
CA SER A 662 -20.49 -17.00 8.74
C SER A 662 -20.64 -15.92 7.67
N ALA A 663 -21.52 -16.13 6.67
CA ALA A 663 -21.78 -15.16 5.61
C ALA A 663 -22.31 -13.84 6.19
N TRP A 664 -23.28 -13.91 7.10
CA TRP A 664 -23.79 -12.72 7.78
C TRP A 664 -22.76 -12.04 8.67
N ARG A 665 -22.00 -12.80 9.45
CA ARG A 665 -20.99 -12.28 10.39
C ARG A 665 -19.93 -11.49 9.63
N ASP A 666 -19.39 -12.08 8.57
CA ASP A 666 -18.34 -11.46 7.77
C ASP A 666 -18.87 -10.26 6.97
N SER A 667 -20.05 -10.36 6.33
CA SER A 667 -20.64 -9.22 5.61
C SER A 667 -21.02 -8.08 6.55
N THR A 668 -21.62 -8.37 7.70
CA THR A 668 -22.00 -7.35 8.69
C THR A 668 -20.77 -6.65 9.25
N TYR A 669 -19.75 -7.42 9.64
CA TYR A 669 -18.50 -6.86 10.15
C TYR A 669 -17.76 -6.06 9.08
N SER A 670 -17.73 -6.52 7.84
CA SER A 670 -17.11 -5.79 6.72
C SER A 670 -17.80 -4.44 6.48
N LEU A 671 -19.13 -4.36 6.57
CA LEU A 671 -19.83 -3.08 6.53
C LEU A 671 -19.42 -2.20 7.72
N LEU A 672 -19.52 -2.71 8.94
CA LEU A 672 -19.19 -1.95 10.16
C LEU A 672 -17.75 -1.40 10.13
N VAL A 673 -16.78 -2.17 9.67
CA VAL A 673 -15.37 -1.78 9.66
C VAL A 673 -14.97 -1.02 8.41
N ASP A 674 -15.26 -1.54 7.22
CA ASP A 674 -14.70 -0.96 5.99
C ASP A 674 -15.49 0.27 5.53
N THR A 675 -16.80 0.31 5.82
CA THR A 675 -17.69 1.42 5.44
C THR A 675 -17.96 2.37 6.59
N PHE A 676 -18.26 1.84 7.78
CA PHE A 676 -18.71 2.64 8.92
C PHE A 676 -17.61 3.00 9.92
N SER A 677 -16.37 2.51 9.80
CA SER A 677 -15.29 2.92 10.71
C SER A 677 -14.39 3.98 10.06
N PRO A 678 -14.05 5.08 10.77
CA PRO A 678 -13.01 5.98 10.32
C PRO A 678 -11.70 5.19 10.23
N LYS A 679 -11.04 5.18 9.06
CA LYS A 679 -9.77 4.47 8.86
C LYS A 679 -8.73 4.97 9.88
N SER A 680 -8.55 4.22 10.98
CA SER A 680 -7.51 4.49 11.97
C SER A 680 -6.15 4.19 11.34
N LYS A 681 -5.22 5.14 11.42
CA LYS A 681 -3.87 5.00 10.85
C LYS A 681 -2.95 4.06 11.61
N VAL A 682 -3.39 3.40 12.69
CA VAL A 682 -2.49 2.60 13.53
C VAL A 682 -3.21 1.41 14.15
N SER A 683 -3.28 0.31 13.41
CA SER A 683 -3.39 -1.02 14.02
C SER A 683 -2.07 -1.72 13.76
N GLN A 684 -1.31 -2.07 14.81
CA GLN A 684 -0.11 -2.89 14.67
C GLN A 684 -0.53 -4.23 14.09
N ASP A 685 -0.01 -4.58 12.92
CA ASP A 685 -0.17 -5.91 12.35
C ASP A 685 0.31 -6.96 13.36
N ILE A 686 -0.50 -7.98 13.57
CA ILE A 686 -0.22 -9.00 14.58
C ILE A 686 0.10 -10.30 13.85
N ASP A 687 1.33 -10.80 14.07
CA ASP A 687 1.69 -12.18 13.72
C ASP A 687 0.88 -13.17 14.57
N CYS A 688 -0.30 -13.54 14.08
CA CYS A 688 -1.20 -14.50 14.69
C CYS A 688 -1.07 -15.89 14.04
N TYR A 689 -1.10 -16.92 14.87
CA TYR A 689 -1.10 -18.32 14.45
C TYR A 689 -2.54 -18.82 14.37
N ASN A 690 -2.98 -19.15 13.15
CA ASN A 690 -4.28 -19.76 12.86
C ASN A 690 -4.23 -21.29 13.00
N PHE A 691 -5.39 -21.95 12.87
CA PHE A 691 -5.52 -23.40 12.98
C PHE A 691 -4.58 -24.20 12.06
N ASN A 692 -4.27 -23.71 10.85
CA ASN A 692 -3.39 -24.36 9.87
C ASN A 692 -1.94 -24.56 10.34
N LYS A 693 -1.55 -24.01 11.49
CA LYS A 693 -0.22 -24.20 12.08
C LYS A 693 -0.28 -24.97 13.41
N THR A 694 -1.37 -25.69 13.65
CA THR A 694 -1.69 -26.34 14.94
C THR A 694 -2.19 -27.77 14.71
N ALA A 695 -2.31 -28.55 15.80
CA ALA A 695 -2.90 -29.89 15.75
C ALA A 695 -4.38 -29.90 15.34
N LEU A 696 -5.04 -28.72 15.34
CA LEU A 696 -6.44 -28.55 15.01
C LEU A 696 -6.73 -28.48 13.51
N GLU A 697 -5.71 -28.31 12.66
CA GLU A 697 -5.87 -28.17 11.20
C GLU A 697 -6.72 -29.30 10.59
N ARG A 698 -6.49 -30.54 11.01
CA ARG A 698 -7.22 -31.73 10.54
C ARG A 698 -8.71 -31.77 10.89
N TYR A 699 -9.17 -30.90 11.79
CA TYR A 699 -10.58 -30.82 12.20
C TYR A 699 -11.32 -29.64 11.56
N VAL A 700 -10.62 -28.77 10.83
CA VAL A 700 -11.23 -27.64 10.11
C VAL A 700 -12.14 -28.18 9.01
N GLN A 701 -13.45 -27.97 9.13
CA GLN A 701 -14.44 -28.52 8.19
C GLN A 701 -14.71 -27.60 6.99
N LYS A 702 -14.43 -26.30 7.11
CA LYS A 702 -14.77 -25.27 6.11
C LYS A 702 -13.68 -24.20 6.00
N PRO A 703 -13.61 -23.44 4.89
CA PRO A 703 -12.72 -22.30 4.78
C PRO A 703 -12.99 -21.28 5.90
N LEU A 704 -11.93 -20.80 6.54
CA LEU A 704 -12.03 -19.78 7.58
C LEU A 704 -12.45 -18.45 6.94
N GLY A 705 -13.51 -17.86 7.47
CA GLY A 705 -13.99 -16.53 7.09
C GLY A 705 -13.04 -15.40 7.48
N ARG A 706 -13.49 -14.15 7.25
CA ARG A 706 -12.74 -12.93 7.63
C ARG A 706 -12.53 -12.87 9.14
N ILE A 707 -13.61 -13.06 9.90
CA ILE A 707 -13.54 -13.13 11.35
C ILE A 707 -13.20 -14.57 11.75
N ARG A 708 -12.09 -14.73 12.46
CA ARG A 708 -11.61 -16.05 12.92
C ARG A 708 -10.80 -15.94 14.21
N LEU A 709 -10.42 -17.09 14.77
CA LEU A 709 -9.53 -17.13 15.93
C LEU A 709 -8.05 -17.16 15.51
N GLY A 710 -7.27 -16.27 16.12
CA GLY A 710 -5.81 -16.19 15.98
C GLY A 710 -5.13 -16.15 17.34
N SER A 711 -4.04 -16.91 17.51
CA SER A 711 -3.22 -16.88 18.73
C SER A 711 -1.95 -16.09 18.51
N ARG A 712 -1.65 -15.11 19.38
CA ARG A 712 -0.33 -14.43 19.39
C ARG A 712 0.80 -15.35 19.87
N THR A 713 0.45 -16.37 20.63
CA THR A 713 1.42 -17.31 21.16
C THR A 713 1.65 -18.42 20.15
N LYS A 714 2.92 -18.62 19.77
CA LYS A 714 3.37 -19.67 18.85
C LYS A 714 3.11 -21.06 19.43
N PRO A 715 2.57 -22.05 18.68
CA PRO A 715 2.44 -23.42 19.17
C PRO A 715 3.81 -24.04 19.47
N PHE A 716 3.89 -24.95 20.44
CA PHE A 716 5.13 -25.66 20.79
C PHE A 716 5.68 -26.45 19.60
N MET A 717 4.82 -27.08 18.80
CA MET A 717 5.20 -27.92 17.66
C MET A 717 6.00 -27.20 16.55
N VAL A 718 5.77 -25.90 16.38
CA VAL A 718 6.47 -25.06 15.37
C VAL A 718 7.53 -24.14 16.00
N SER A 719 7.65 -24.15 17.33
CA SER A 719 8.66 -23.40 18.07
C SER A 719 9.99 -24.15 18.14
N HIS A 720 11.05 -23.48 18.56
CA HIS A 720 12.35 -24.13 18.78
C HIS A 720 12.31 -25.13 19.96
N TYR A 721 11.24 -25.16 20.75
CA TYR A 721 11.03 -26.14 21.81
C TYR A 721 10.46 -27.48 21.32
N LYS A 722 10.22 -27.66 20.00
CA LYS A 722 9.58 -28.85 19.43
C LYS A 722 10.30 -30.16 19.71
N ASN A 723 11.62 -30.13 19.89
CA ASN A 723 12.45 -31.31 20.15
C ASN A 723 13.18 -31.11 21.49
N LYS A 724 13.27 -32.19 22.29
CA LYS A 724 14.01 -32.22 23.55
C LYS A 724 15.00 -33.37 23.54
N PHE A 725 16.18 -33.13 24.10
CA PHE A 725 17.12 -34.21 24.36
C PHE A 725 16.63 -35.08 25.51
N VAL A 726 16.76 -36.39 25.39
CA VAL A 726 16.21 -37.35 26.37
C VAL A 726 16.82 -37.17 27.75
N PHE A 727 18.10 -36.82 27.84
CA PHE A 727 18.75 -36.54 29.14
C PHE A 727 18.17 -35.33 29.88
N GLN A 728 17.39 -34.49 29.19
CA GLN A 728 16.64 -33.36 29.75
C GLN A 728 15.13 -33.62 29.75
N ALA A 729 14.66 -34.74 29.19
CA ALA A 729 13.25 -35.03 29.03
C ALA A 729 12.61 -35.47 30.35
N THR A 730 11.44 -34.92 30.64
CA THR A 730 10.57 -35.28 31.75
C THR A 730 9.15 -35.36 31.21
N VAL A 731 8.27 -36.15 31.82
CA VAL A 731 6.87 -36.26 31.37
C VAL A 731 6.22 -34.87 31.22
N LYS A 732 6.49 -33.96 32.15
CA LYS A 732 5.97 -32.58 32.16
C LYS A 732 6.52 -31.67 31.04
N ASN A 733 7.71 -31.96 30.50
CA ASN A 733 8.28 -31.14 29.41
C ASN A 733 8.06 -31.74 28.02
N ILE A 734 7.64 -33.00 27.93
CA ILE A 734 7.24 -33.65 26.68
C ILE A 734 5.74 -33.52 26.45
N LEU A 735 4.92 -33.68 27.49
CA LEU A 735 3.47 -33.49 27.43
C LEU A 735 3.15 -32.06 27.88
N LYS A 736 2.81 -31.19 26.93
CA LYS A 736 2.51 -29.78 27.20
C LYS A 736 1.02 -29.50 27.04
N PRO A 737 0.43 -28.64 27.90
CA PRO A 737 -0.87 -28.04 27.58
C PRO A 737 -0.74 -27.16 26.33
N THR A 738 -1.88 -26.80 25.72
CA THR A 738 -1.88 -25.86 24.60
C THR A 738 -1.19 -24.55 25.01
N GLY A 739 -0.23 -24.11 24.21
CA GLY A 739 0.40 -22.80 24.38
C GLY A 739 -0.36 -21.69 23.70
N LEU A 740 -1.47 -21.99 23.01
CA LEU A 740 -2.24 -21.06 22.21
C LEU A 740 -3.21 -20.27 23.12
N ASN A 741 -3.33 -18.98 22.87
CA ASN A 741 -4.32 -18.11 23.51
C ASN A 741 -5.07 -17.41 22.38
N TYR A 742 -6.24 -17.93 22.08
CA TYR A 742 -7.01 -17.48 20.93
C TYR A 742 -7.74 -16.18 21.24
N LYS A 743 -7.64 -15.25 20.29
CA LYS A 743 -8.45 -14.04 20.24
C LYS A 743 -9.15 -13.97 18.90
N VAL A 744 -10.26 -13.25 18.85
CA VAL A 744 -10.89 -12.95 17.57
C VAL A 744 -10.04 -11.96 16.82
N VAL A 745 -9.74 -12.29 15.57
CA VAL A 745 -8.97 -11.46 14.66
C VAL A 745 -9.77 -11.20 13.39
N ASP A 746 -9.65 -9.97 12.89
CA ASP A 746 -9.97 -9.59 11.54
C ASP A 746 -8.82 -10.01 10.63
N ASN A 747 -9.13 -10.77 9.57
CA ASN A 747 -8.24 -11.08 8.47
C ASN A 747 -8.91 -10.76 7.13
N ASP A 748 -8.88 -9.50 6.70
CA ASP A 748 -7.77 -9.02 5.89
C ASP A 748 -7.46 -9.76 4.56
N GLY A 749 -6.68 -10.84 4.69
CA GLY A 749 -5.96 -11.48 3.58
C GLY A 749 -4.49 -11.08 3.52
N SER A 750 -4.13 -9.86 3.97
CA SER A 750 -2.76 -9.37 4.06
C SER A 750 -2.30 -9.14 5.50
N HIS A 751 -3.19 -8.71 6.37
CA HIS A 751 -2.92 -8.32 7.75
C HIS A 751 -3.90 -8.99 8.73
N GLN A 752 -3.47 -9.13 9.99
CA GLN A 752 -4.34 -9.65 11.05
C GLN A 752 -4.39 -8.70 12.24
N ILE A 753 -5.59 -8.29 12.62
CA ILE A 753 -5.83 -7.32 13.69
C ILE A 753 -6.79 -7.91 14.71
N ALA A 754 -6.47 -7.80 16.00
CA ALA A 754 -7.36 -8.28 17.06
C ALA A 754 -8.57 -7.35 17.19
N ILE A 755 -9.76 -7.93 17.19
CA ILE A 755 -11.01 -7.18 17.33
C ILE A 755 -11.21 -6.81 18.80
N THR A 756 -11.44 -5.54 19.10
CA THR A 756 -11.70 -5.03 20.45
C THR A 756 -13.20 -4.80 20.66
N ASP A 757 -13.70 -4.92 21.89
CA ASP A 757 -15.14 -4.80 22.18
C ASP A 757 -15.72 -3.39 21.93
N ASP A 758 -14.87 -2.37 21.83
CA ASP A 758 -15.25 -0.96 21.70
C ASP A 758 -15.35 -0.44 20.25
N PHE A 759 -15.05 -1.26 19.24
CA PHE A 759 -15.05 -0.79 17.85
C PHE A 759 -16.42 -0.23 17.41
N CYS A 760 -17.52 -0.83 17.87
CA CYS A 760 -18.88 -0.37 17.62
C CYS A 760 -19.17 1.04 18.18
N ALA A 761 -18.37 1.54 19.13
CA ALA A 761 -18.52 2.89 19.66
C ALA A 761 -17.91 3.97 18.75
N ASN A 762 -17.00 3.57 17.85
CA ASN A 762 -16.23 4.48 17.00
C ASN A 762 -16.77 4.56 15.54
N LEU A 763 -17.97 4.02 15.29
CA LEU A 763 -18.58 4.03 13.96
C LEU A 763 -19.05 5.45 13.57
N GLY A 764 -18.79 5.85 12.33
CA GLY A 764 -19.26 7.09 11.74
C GLY A 764 -18.97 7.23 10.25
N ILE A 765 -19.98 7.65 9.49
CA ILE A 765 -19.92 7.87 8.03
C ILE A 765 -19.89 9.35 7.64
N ARG A 766 -19.83 10.26 8.62
CA ARG A 766 -19.97 11.72 8.41
C ARG A 766 -19.05 12.26 7.30
N LYS A 767 -17.78 11.88 7.31
CA LYS A 767 -16.80 12.31 6.31
C LYS A 767 -17.03 11.75 4.90
N LEU A 768 -17.70 10.60 4.78
CA LEU A 768 -18.06 10.02 3.49
C LEU A 768 -19.25 10.74 2.86
N CYS A 769 -20.17 11.25 3.69
CA CYS A 769 -21.42 11.88 3.28
C CYS A 769 -21.41 13.42 3.41
N THR A 770 -20.24 14.04 3.53
CA THR A 770 -20.11 15.51 3.56
C THR A 770 -19.39 15.96 2.29
N MET A 771 -19.95 16.95 1.59
CA MET A 771 -19.28 17.57 0.44
C MET A 771 -17.95 18.19 0.85
N ARG A 772 -17.01 18.37 -0.10
CA ARG A 772 -15.69 18.95 0.20
C ARG A 772 -15.55 20.32 -0.38
N PHE A 773 -15.21 21.29 0.47
CA PHE A 773 -14.85 22.63 0.06
C PHE A 773 -13.47 22.69 -0.58
N ALA A 774 -13.22 23.76 -1.33
CA ALA A 774 -11.88 24.10 -1.79
C ALA A 774 -10.95 24.40 -0.59
N PRO A 775 -9.62 24.27 -0.73
CA PRO A 775 -8.68 24.49 0.37
C PRO A 775 -8.83 25.84 1.10
N ALA A 776 -9.25 26.89 0.39
CA ALA A 776 -9.49 28.22 0.96
C ALA A 776 -10.62 28.24 2.02
N PHE A 777 -11.57 27.31 1.93
CA PHE A 777 -12.74 27.21 2.81
C PHE A 777 -12.63 26.05 3.81
N MET A 778 -11.47 25.40 3.92
CA MET A 778 -11.30 24.22 4.79
C MET A 778 -11.65 24.49 6.27
N LYS A 779 -11.40 25.70 6.77
CA LYS A 779 -11.76 26.08 8.15
C LYS A 779 -13.28 26.15 8.40
N LEU A 780 -14.08 26.25 7.34
CA LEU A 780 -15.54 26.29 7.39
C LEU A 780 -16.18 24.89 7.29
N GLU A 781 -15.40 23.83 7.06
CA GLU A 781 -15.90 22.46 6.91
C GLU A 781 -16.69 22.00 8.15
N VAL A 782 -16.37 22.51 9.34
CA VAL A 782 -17.09 22.24 10.59
C VAL A 782 -18.59 22.61 10.52
N PHE A 783 -18.95 23.65 9.77
CA PHE A 783 -20.35 24.07 9.59
C PHE A 783 -21.07 23.20 8.57
N LEU A 784 -20.33 22.61 7.63
CA LEU A 784 -20.88 21.66 6.67
C LEU A 784 -21.16 20.30 7.32
N GLU A 785 -20.22 19.82 8.14
CA GLU A 785 -20.25 18.50 8.78
C GLU A 785 -21.44 18.31 9.74
N GLY A 786 -21.98 19.36 10.36
CA GLY A 786 -23.07 19.20 11.33
C GLY A 786 -23.88 20.46 11.62
N THR A 787 -25.03 20.25 12.25
CA THR A 787 -26.02 21.30 12.55
C THR A 787 -26.05 21.71 14.03
N LYS A 788 -25.10 21.23 14.83
CA LYS A 788 -25.02 21.50 16.28
C LYS A 788 -24.43 22.89 16.61
N CYS A 789 -23.93 23.61 15.62
CA CYS A 789 -23.38 24.95 15.80
C CYS A 789 -24.51 25.95 16.10
N THR A 790 -24.23 26.91 16.99
CA THR A 790 -25.11 28.06 17.26
C THR A 790 -24.60 29.31 16.54
N THR A 791 -25.45 30.32 16.39
CA THR A 791 -25.02 31.63 15.83
C THR A 791 -23.93 32.29 16.68
N ASN A 792 -23.94 32.09 18.00
CA ASN A 792 -22.85 32.53 18.88
C ASN A 792 -21.52 31.84 18.56
N ASN A 793 -21.54 30.54 18.24
CA ASN A 793 -20.34 29.83 17.80
C ASN A 793 -19.84 30.40 16.47
N THR A 794 -20.73 30.77 15.55
CA THR A 794 -20.37 31.43 14.29
C THR A 794 -19.67 32.77 14.55
N LEU A 795 -20.22 33.63 15.40
CA LEU A 795 -19.61 34.90 15.77
C LEU A 795 -18.24 34.73 16.43
N ALA A 796 -18.09 33.76 17.34
CA ALA A 796 -16.82 33.46 17.99
C ALA A 796 -15.73 32.98 17.00
N ASN A 797 -16.12 32.43 15.85
CA ASN A 797 -15.22 31.86 14.85
C ASN A 797 -14.92 32.82 13.67
N GLN A 798 -15.19 34.12 13.79
CA GLN A 798 -14.91 35.10 12.73
C GLN A 798 -13.43 35.13 12.29
N ALA A 799 -12.50 34.75 13.15
CA ALA A 799 -11.08 34.60 12.80
C ALA A 799 -10.82 33.51 11.74
N ASN A 800 -11.80 32.62 11.48
CA ASN A 800 -11.75 31.60 10.45
C ASN A 800 -12.35 32.05 9.11
N CYS A 801 -12.78 33.31 8.99
CA CYS A 801 -13.31 33.89 7.77
C CYS A 801 -12.27 33.81 6.62
N PRO A 802 -12.61 33.17 5.48
CA PRO A 802 -11.78 33.22 4.28
C PRO A 802 -11.64 34.67 3.78
N ALA A 803 -10.50 34.97 3.14
CA ALA A 803 -10.25 36.30 2.57
C ALA A 803 -11.22 36.69 1.43
N THR A 804 -11.89 35.70 0.84
CA THR A 804 -12.88 35.90 -0.24
C THR A 804 -14.26 36.28 0.26
N LEU A 805 -14.53 36.19 1.57
CA LEU A 805 -15.81 36.57 2.17
C LEU A 805 -15.64 37.80 3.07
N THR A 806 -16.64 38.67 3.07
CA THR A 806 -16.83 39.67 4.11
C THR A 806 -17.27 39.01 5.41
N LEU A 807 -17.11 39.69 6.55
CA LEU A 807 -17.59 39.18 7.84
C LEU A 807 -19.10 38.96 7.88
N HIS A 808 -19.87 39.77 7.14
CA HIS A 808 -21.32 39.59 7.00
C HIS A 808 -21.65 38.33 6.19
N GLU A 809 -21.00 38.13 5.04
CA GLU A 809 -21.19 36.91 4.23
C GLU A 809 -20.74 35.65 5.00
N PHE A 810 -19.63 35.73 5.75
CA PHE A 810 -19.18 34.63 6.59
C PHE A 810 -20.20 34.27 7.66
N TYR A 811 -20.72 35.27 8.40
CA TYR A 811 -21.74 35.04 9.41
C TYR A 811 -22.93 34.35 8.76
N GLN A 812 -23.32 34.80 7.58
CA GLN A 812 -24.49 34.31 6.90
C GLN A 812 -24.32 32.89 6.37
N PHE A 813 -23.17 32.61 5.76
CA PHE A 813 -22.76 31.31 5.27
C PHE A 813 -22.73 30.27 6.40
N ALA A 814 -22.07 30.58 7.51
CA ALA A 814 -21.96 29.65 8.63
C ALA A 814 -23.29 29.49 9.40
N SER A 815 -24.09 30.57 9.49
CA SER A 815 -25.40 30.52 10.18
C SER A 815 -26.46 29.71 9.43
N LEU A 816 -26.30 29.48 8.12
CA LEU A 816 -27.21 28.64 7.33
C LEU A 816 -27.42 27.25 7.97
N ARG A 817 -26.35 26.69 8.54
CA ARG A 817 -26.30 25.35 9.14
C ARG A 817 -26.56 25.32 10.65
N CYS A 818 -26.86 26.47 11.27
CA CYS A 818 -27.13 26.52 12.70
C CYS A 818 -28.54 26.00 13.04
N GLY A 819 -28.60 24.87 13.75
CA GLY A 819 -29.85 24.26 14.20
C GLY A 819 -30.56 23.45 13.12
N HIS A 820 -30.82 22.17 13.39
CA HIS A 820 -31.44 21.27 12.41
C HIS A 820 -32.90 21.63 12.07
N TYR A 821 -33.68 22.19 13.01
CA TYR A 821 -35.03 22.68 12.74
C TYR A 821 -35.08 24.00 11.95
N LEU A 822 -33.95 24.71 11.79
CA LEU A 822 -33.92 26.03 11.16
C LEU A 822 -33.40 26.00 9.72
N GLN A 823 -33.09 24.82 9.19
CA GLN A 823 -32.37 24.70 7.91
C GLN A 823 -33.14 25.36 6.75
N TRP A 824 -34.43 25.05 6.58
CA TRP A 824 -35.25 25.62 5.50
C TRP A 824 -35.66 27.06 5.75
N LEU A 825 -35.94 27.43 7.00
CA LEU A 825 -36.15 28.84 7.38
C LEU A 825 -34.93 29.70 7.06
N ASN A 826 -33.72 29.20 7.32
CA ASN A 826 -32.49 29.89 6.93
C ASN A 826 -32.34 29.98 5.41
N ILE A 827 -32.64 28.90 4.66
CA ILE A 827 -32.63 28.94 3.18
C ILE A 827 -33.60 30.00 2.65
N LEU A 828 -34.82 30.07 3.19
CA LEU A 828 -35.82 31.07 2.79
C LEU A 828 -35.32 32.48 3.10
N ARG A 829 -34.81 32.70 4.31
CA ARG A 829 -34.21 34.00 4.69
C ARG A 829 -33.09 34.41 3.74
N GLU A 830 -32.21 33.48 3.35
CA GLU A 830 -31.14 33.78 2.40
C GLU A 830 -31.63 34.05 0.99
N SER A 831 -32.69 33.36 0.57
CA SER A 831 -33.30 33.55 -0.74
C SER A 831 -33.95 34.94 -0.86
N GLU A 832 -34.52 35.45 0.23
CA GLU A 832 -35.07 36.81 0.35
C GLU A 832 -33.98 37.88 0.50
N ALA A 833 -33.01 37.65 1.40
CA ALA A 833 -31.98 38.63 1.73
C ALA A 833 -30.91 38.81 0.64
N ARG A 834 -30.65 37.76 -0.17
CA ARG A 834 -29.70 37.75 -1.28
C ARG A 834 -28.28 38.22 -0.92
N LEU A 835 -27.84 37.88 0.30
CA LEU A 835 -26.52 38.28 0.81
C LEU A 835 -25.38 37.39 0.33
N LEU A 836 -25.67 36.12 0.03
CA LEU A 836 -24.67 35.16 -0.45
C LEU A 836 -24.64 35.14 -1.97
N ASP A 837 -23.43 35.14 -2.56
CA ASP A 837 -23.26 34.92 -3.99
C ASP A 837 -23.64 33.47 -4.37
N LEU A 838 -24.82 33.30 -4.97
CA LEU A 838 -25.31 32.00 -5.43
C LEU A 838 -24.49 31.43 -6.61
N ASN A 839 -23.58 32.20 -7.20
CA ASN A 839 -22.64 31.70 -8.21
C ASN A 839 -21.35 31.10 -7.63
N SER A 840 -21.11 31.23 -6.33
CA SER A 840 -20.02 30.56 -5.62
C SER A 840 -20.26 29.05 -5.54
N GLY A 841 -19.21 28.27 -5.80
CA GLY A 841 -19.26 26.81 -5.68
C GLY A 841 -19.48 26.36 -4.23
N GLU A 842 -18.91 27.07 -3.27
CA GLU A 842 -19.03 26.77 -1.84
C GLU A 842 -20.44 27.05 -1.32
N VAL A 843 -21.09 28.13 -1.79
CA VAL A 843 -22.49 28.44 -1.48
C VAL A 843 -23.42 27.36 -2.04
N PHE A 844 -23.18 26.91 -3.28
CA PHE A 844 -23.90 25.76 -3.83
C PHE A 844 -23.73 24.50 -2.97
N GLN A 845 -22.49 24.18 -2.55
CA GLN A 845 -22.20 22.98 -1.78
C GLN A 845 -22.88 23.00 -0.40
N ILE A 846 -22.86 24.13 0.31
CA ILE A 846 -23.52 24.23 1.62
C ILE A 846 -25.04 24.20 1.51
N LEU A 847 -25.64 24.83 0.51
CA LEU A 847 -27.08 24.77 0.27
C LEU A 847 -27.53 23.37 -0.12
N THR A 848 -26.76 22.68 -0.98
CA THR A 848 -27.06 21.31 -1.40
C THR A 848 -26.92 20.33 -0.23
N GLN A 849 -25.84 20.44 0.57
CA GLN A 849 -25.67 19.65 1.81
C GLN A 849 -26.84 19.92 2.77
N THR A 850 -27.30 21.17 2.88
CA THR A 850 -28.43 21.55 3.73
C THR A 850 -29.74 20.91 3.28
N ALA A 851 -30.01 20.97 1.98
CA ALA A 851 -31.26 20.49 1.39
C ALA A 851 -31.37 18.95 1.44
N TRP A 852 -30.26 18.22 1.27
CA TRP A 852 -30.27 16.75 1.12
C TRP A 852 -29.83 15.97 2.35
N GLN A 853 -29.12 16.58 3.30
CA GLN A 853 -28.72 15.86 4.50
C GLN A 853 -29.94 15.51 5.34
N VAL A 854 -30.17 14.21 5.55
CA VAL A 854 -31.44 13.74 6.16
C VAL A 854 -31.64 14.26 7.58
N GLY A 855 -30.57 14.36 8.38
CA GLY A 855 -30.63 14.86 9.75
C GLY A 855 -31.28 13.89 10.76
N PRO A 856 -31.57 14.37 11.99
CA PRO A 856 -32.14 13.55 13.07
C PRO A 856 -33.54 13.00 12.75
N ALA A 857 -33.91 11.88 13.36
CA ALA A 857 -35.23 11.24 13.25
C ALA A 857 -35.89 11.09 14.63
N VAL A 858 -36.00 12.18 15.39
CA VAL A 858 -36.50 12.21 16.77
C VAL A 858 -37.91 11.61 16.85
N TYR A 859 -38.79 12.00 15.94
CA TYR A 859 -40.18 11.51 15.87
C TYR A 859 -40.37 10.28 14.97
N LYS A 860 -39.29 9.72 14.40
CA LYS A 860 -39.32 8.55 13.49
C LYS A 860 -40.29 8.70 12.30
N LEU A 861 -40.49 9.93 11.83
CA LEU A 861 -41.30 10.23 10.65
C LEU A 861 -40.48 10.04 9.37
N ALA A 862 -41.17 9.76 8.26
CA ALA A 862 -40.56 9.70 6.93
C ALA A 862 -39.96 11.05 6.51
N CYS A 863 -40.71 12.14 6.72
CA CYS A 863 -40.19 13.50 6.66
C CYS A 863 -39.49 13.81 7.99
N ARG A 864 -38.16 13.90 7.97
CA ARG A 864 -37.35 14.10 9.17
C ARG A 864 -37.46 15.49 9.74
N ASP A 865 -37.04 15.64 11.00
CA ASP A 865 -37.07 16.89 11.77
C ASP A 865 -36.56 18.11 10.98
N SER A 866 -35.48 17.93 10.23
CA SER A 866 -34.86 19.03 9.46
C SER A 866 -35.63 19.48 8.22
N HIS A 867 -36.67 18.75 7.82
CA HIS A 867 -37.39 18.97 6.55
C HIS A 867 -38.89 19.23 6.75
N GLN A 868 -39.36 19.34 8.02
CA GLN A 868 -40.77 19.48 8.34
C GLN A 868 -41.42 20.70 7.69
N ASP A 869 -40.69 21.81 7.55
CA ASP A 869 -41.18 23.04 6.90
C ASP A 869 -41.67 22.79 5.46
N LEU A 870 -41.11 21.80 4.75
CA LEU A 870 -41.48 21.51 3.35
C LEU A 870 -42.87 20.88 3.19
N GLU A 871 -43.45 20.35 4.27
CA GLU A 871 -44.82 19.82 4.27
C GLU A 871 -45.87 20.91 4.52
N ASP A 872 -45.45 22.11 4.94
CA ASP A 872 -46.33 23.27 5.10
C ASP A 872 -46.61 23.96 3.76
N GLU A 873 -47.90 24.11 3.41
CA GLU A 873 -48.31 24.68 2.13
C GLU A 873 -47.91 26.16 2.02
N ALA A 874 -48.08 26.95 3.09
CA ALA A 874 -47.80 28.38 3.05
C ALA A 874 -46.29 28.64 2.92
N PHE A 875 -45.47 27.91 3.68
CA PHE A 875 -44.03 27.94 3.56
C PHE A 875 -43.57 27.55 2.15
N GLY A 876 -44.08 26.44 1.61
CA GLY A 876 -43.71 25.98 0.27
C GLY A 876 -44.00 27.01 -0.82
N ILE A 877 -45.17 27.66 -0.76
CA ILE A 877 -45.52 28.73 -1.71
C ILE A 877 -44.62 29.97 -1.55
N HIS A 878 -44.35 30.42 -0.32
CA HIS A 878 -43.44 31.55 -0.08
C HIS A 878 -42.02 31.25 -0.58
N LEU A 879 -41.51 30.03 -0.35
CA LEU A 879 -40.21 29.62 -0.86
C LEU A 879 -40.17 29.67 -2.38
N LEU A 880 -41.21 29.17 -3.07
CA LEU A 880 -41.28 29.23 -4.54
C LEU A 880 -41.37 30.66 -5.07
N GLN A 881 -42.03 31.57 -4.36
CA GLN A 881 -42.03 33.00 -4.71
C GLN A 881 -40.63 33.61 -4.61
N ALA A 882 -39.92 33.36 -3.50
CA ALA A 882 -38.54 33.82 -3.31
C ALA A 882 -37.60 33.27 -4.40
N LEU A 883 -37.68 31.96 -4.69
CA LEU A 883 -36.92 31.29 -5.73
C LEU A 883 -37.25 31.82 -7.13
N GLY A 884 -38.54 32.06 -7.43
CA GLY A 884 -38.98 32.68 -8.68
C GLY A 884 -38.47 34.11 -8.86
N ALA A 885 -38.36 34.86 -7.76
CA ALA A 885 -37.80 36.21 -7.77
C ALA A 885 -36.28 36.20 -8.03
N ILE A 886 -35.55 35.16 -7.58
CA ILE A 886 -34.14 34.95 -7.93
C ILE A 886 -34.02 34.69 -9.44
N VAL A 887 -34.79 33.75 -10.00
CA VAL A 887 -34.80 33.45 -11.44
C VAL A 887 -35.06 34.71 -12.26
N SER A 888 -36.07 35.51 -11.87
CA SER A 888 -36.41 36.76 -12.56
C SER A 888 -35.28 37.80 -12.52
N SER A 889 -34.44 37.79 -11.47
CA SER A 889 -33.30 38.71 -11.38
C SER A 889 -32.11 38.30 -12.24
N VAL A 890 -32.02 37.02 -12.63
CA VAL A 890 -30.87 36.49 -13.38
C VAL A 890 -31.19 36.12 -14.82
N GLU A 891 -32.47 36.08 -15.23
CA GLU A 891 -32.93 35.57 -16.53
C GLU A 891 -32.33 36.28 -17.76
N SER A 892 -31.85 37.51 -17.61
CA SER A 892 -31.19 38.28 -18.68
C SER A 892 -29.70 37.98 -18.85
N ASN A 893 -29.08 37.22 -17.94
CA ASN A 893 -27.64 36.98 -17.94
C ASN A 893 -27.29 35.50 -17.71
N TRP A 894 -26.92 34.81 -18.79
CA TRP A 894 -26.51 33.40 -18.79
C TRP A 894 -25.29 33.09 -17.91
N GLN A 895 -24.50 34.10 -17.50
CA GLN A 895 -23.36 33.89 -16.58
C GLN A 895 -23.81 33.42 -15.19
N ASN A 896 -25.06 33.68 -14.82
CA ASN A 896 -25.67 33.34 -13.53
C ASN A 896 -26.27 31.92 -13.49
N VAL A 897 -25.91 31.04 -14.41
CA VAL A 897 -26.40 29.65 -14.48
C VAL A 897 -26.26 28.88 -13.16
N ARG A 898 -25.23 29.19 -12.36
CA ARG A 898 -25.00 28.53 -11.08
C ARG A 898 -26.05 28.88 -10.04
N ALA A 899 -26.50 30.13 -10.01
CA ALA A 899 -27.64 30.53 -9.19
C ALA A 899 -28.92 29.78 -9.58
N VAL A 900 -29.17 29.61 -10.89
CA VAL A 900 -30.31 28.82 -11.39
C VAL A 900 -30.21 27.35 -10.95
N ARG A 901 -29.02 26.76 -10.93
CA ARG A 901 -28.82 25.39 -10.43
C ARG A 901 -29.17 25.23 -8.95
N VAL A 902 -28.87 26.23 -8.12
CA VAL A 902 -29.32 26.25 -6.71
C VAL A 902 -30.85 26.23 -6.65
N VAL A 903 -31.51 27.07 -7.45
CA VAL A 903 -32.98 27.11 -7.52
C VAL A 903 -33.56 25.77 -7.96
N ILE A 904 -32.96 25.11 -8.97
CA ILE A 904 -33.39 23.78 -9.42
C ILE A 904 -33.34 22.79 -8.26
N ILE A 905 -32.21 22.69 -7.54
CA ILE A 905 -32.05 21.73 -6.43
C ILE A 905 -33.07 21.96 -5.32
N LEU A 906 -33.32 23.22 -4.94
CA LEU A 906 -34.28 23.55 -3.90
C LEU A 906 -35.72 23.26 -4.36
N THR A 907 -36.05 23.55 -5.61
CA THR A 907 -37.37 23.32 -6.21
C THR A 907 -37.66 21.82 -6.37
N THR A 908 -36.71 21.03 -6.89
CA THR A 908 -36.88 19.58 -7.03
C THR A 908 -36.94 18.90 -5.66
N ARG A 909 -36.20 19.40 -4.67
CA ARG A 909 -36.29 18.92 -3.28
C ARG A 909 -37.66 19.20 -2.67
N LEU A 910 -38.19 20.41 -2.82
CA LEU A 910 -39.54 20.75 -2.36
C LEU A 910 -40.61 19.90 -3.04
N LEU A 911 -40.52 19.72 -4.37
CA LEU A 911 -41.41 18.87 -5.14
C LEU A 911 -41.41 17.42 -4.65
N SER A 912 -40.23 16.87 -4.34
CA SER A 912 -40.11 15.48 -3.85
C SER A 912 -40.65 15.29 -2.43
N VAL A 913 -40.44 16.27 -1.53
CA VAL A 913 -40.83 16.11 -0.12
C VAL A 913 -42.29 16.48 0.13
N SER A 914 -42.79 17.58 -0.46
CA SER A 914 -44.13 18.09 -0.15
C SER A 914 -45.24 17.13 -0.55
N THR A 915 -46.35 17.13 0.18
CA THR A 915 -47.58 16.38 -0.15
C THR A 915 -48.71 17.27 -0.68
N LYS A 916 -48.43 18.55 -0.94
CA LYS A 916 -49.45 19.56 -1.28
C LYS A 916 -49.53 19.80 -2.79
N ASP A 917 -50.69 19.55 -3.38
CA ASP A 917 -50.90 19.67 -4.83
C ASP A 917 -50.57 21.07 -5.39
N LYS A 918 -50.96 22.14 -4.67
CA LYS A 918 -50.63 23.53 -5.09
C LYS A 918 -49.14 23.80 -5.15
N VAL A 919 -48.38 23.22 -4.21
CA VAL A 919 -46.93 23.35 -4.17
C VAL A 919 -46.33 22.57 -5.33
N HIS A 920 -46.81 21.35 -5.60
CA HIS A 920 -46.38 20.53 -6.73
C HIS A 920 -46.59 21.25 -8.07
N GLU A 921 -47.79 21.77 -8.32
CA GLU A 921 -48.11 22.52 -9.55
C GLU A 921 -47.19 23.73 -9.71
N SER A 922 -46.95 24.47 -8.63
CA SER A 922 -46.09 25.65 -8.63
C SER A 922 -44.62 25.30 -8.87
N CYS A 923 -44.12 24.19 -8.31
CA CYS A 923 -42.78 23.66 -8.59
C CYS A 923 -42.63 23.31 -10.07
N LEU A 924 -43.56 22.53 -10.64
CA LEU A 924 -43.51 22.11 -12.04
C LEU A 924 -43.54 23.33 -12.99
N ARG A 925 -44.36 24.34 -12.69
CA ARG A 925 -44.41 25.59 -13.45
C ARG A 925 -43.09 26.37 -13.40
N LEU A 926 -42.46 26.44 -12.23
CA LEU A 926 -41.16 27.10 -12.08
C LEU A 926 -40.05 26.34 -12.82
N LEU A 927 -40.03 25.01 -12.76
CA LEU A 927 -39.08 24.17 -13.49
C LEU A 927 -39.24 24.33 -15.00
N LEU A 928 -40.48 24.36 -15.52
CA LEU A 928 -40.74 24.63 -16.94
C LEU A 928 -40.21 26.00 -17.37
N ARG A 929 -40.44 27.05 -16.57
CA ARG A 929 -39.87 28.39 -16.85
C ARG A 929 -38.34 28.34 -16.90
N ILE A 930 -37.71 27.62 -15.98
CA ILE A 930 -36.25 27.45 -15.94
C ILE A 930 -35.75 26.71 -17.19
N GLN A 931 -36.47 25.69 -17.66
CA GLN A 931 -36.13 24.94 -18.89
C GLN A 931 -36.09 25.87 -20.11
N VAL A 932 -37.14 26.66 -20.30
CA VAL A 932 -37.24 27.61 -21.42
C VAL A 932 -36.13 28.66 -21.37
N ILE A 933 -35.80 29.20 -20.19
CA ILE A 933 -34.72 30.18 -20.03
C ILE A 933 -33.35 29.55 -20.34
N THR A 934 -33.07 28.39 -19.73
CA THR A 934 -31.74 27.77 -19.82
C THR A 934 -31.45 27.16 -21.19
N ILE A 935 -32.46 26.66 -21.92
CA ILE A 935 -32.27 26.23 -23.31
C ILE A 935 -32.04 27.43 -24.25
N ALA A 936 -32.75 28.54 -24.05
CA ALA A 936 -32.51 29.77 -24.81
C ALA A 936 -31.07 30.27 -24.60
N TRP A 937 -30.61 30.34 -23.34
CA TRP A 937 -29.21 30.67 -23.04
C TRP A 937 -28.20 29.71 -23.67
N THR A 938 -28.53 28.41 -23.70
CA THR A 938 -27.67 27.41 -24.34
C THR A 938 -27.54 27.70 -25.83
N ARG A 939 -28.66 27.98 -26.51
CA ARG A 939 -28.69 28.36 -27.93
C ARG A 939 -27.91 29.65 -28.21
N ASP A 940 -28.07 30.67 -27.36
CA ASP A 940 -27.35 31.95 -27.48
C ASP A 940 -25.83 31.76 -27.36
N VAL A 941 -25.37 31.04 -26.33
CA VAL A 941 -23.94 30.78 -26.13
C VAL A 941 -23.38 29.88 -27.24
N VAL A 942 -24.15 28.90 -27.71
CA VAL A 942 -23.77 28.08 -28.86
C VAL A 942 -23.66 28.94 -30.13
N HIS A 943 -24.56 29.91 -30.34
CA HIS A 943 -24.45 30.85 -31.47
C HIS A 943 -23.19 31.74 -31.35
N ILE A 944 -22.89 32.27 -30.17
CA ILE A 944 -21.67 33.05 -29.91
C ILE A 944 -20.42 32.20 -30.17
N LEU A 945 -20.42 30.95 -29.69
CA LEU A 945 -19.33 29.99 -29.90
C LEU A 945 -19.02 29.81 -31.39
N HIS A 946 -20.04 29.66 -32.24
CA HIS A 946 -19.85 29.47 -33.68
C HIS A 946 -19.21 30.68 -34.37
N ASN A 947 -19.31 31.88 -33.78
CA ASN A 947 -18.81 33.12 -34.37
C ASN A 947 -17.50 33.60 -33.73
N CYS A 948 -17.06 32.99 -32.63
CA CYS A 948 -15.84 33.34 -31.91
C CYS A 948 -14.58 32.86 -32.65
N GLN A 949 -13.61 33.76 -32.84
CA GLN A 949 -12.33 33.49 -33.50
C GLN A 949 -11.17 33.35 -32.50
N GLU A 950 -11.31 33.91 -31.30
CA GLU A 950 -10.26 33.89 -30.27
C GLU A 950 -10.24 32.55 -29.51
N GLU A 951 -9.04 31.95 -29.40
CA GLU A 951 -8.90 30.57 -28.91
C GLU A 951 -9.21 30.41 -27.40
N ASP A 952 -8.82 31.38 -26.58
CA ASP A 952 -9.04 31.32 -25.13
C ASP A 952 -10.51 31.56 -24.77
N GLU A 953 -11.17 32.50 -25.47
CA GLU A 953 -12.60 32.71 -25.36
C GLU A 953 -13.40 31.48 -25.80
N LEU A 954 -13.01 30.84 -26.92
CA LEU A 954 -13.61 29.59 -27.41
C LEU A 954 -13.58 28.48 -26.34
N LYS A 955 -12.46 28.28 -25.64
CA LYS A 955 -12.36 27.28 -24.57
C LYS A 955 -13.34 27.57 -23.43
N SER A 956 -13.43 28.84 -23.01
CA SER A 956 -14.33 29.26 -21.93
C SER A 956 -15.81 29.09 -22.31
N LEU A 957 -16.18 29.45 -23.54
CA LEU A 957 -17.55 29.37 -24.05
C LEU A 957 -18.00 27.92 -24.25
N ARG A 958 -17.10 26.99 -24.63
CA ARG A 958 -17.42 25.55 -24.72
C ARG A 958 -17.85 24.97 -23.37
N ILE A 959 -17.05 25.25 -22.34
CA ILE A 959 -17.35 24.80 -20.97
C ILE A 959 -18.65 25.45 -20.49
N ARG A 960 -18.89 26.72 -20.84
CA ARG A 960 -20.11 27.42 -20.48
C ARG A 960 -21.35 26.83 -21.14
N ALA A 961 -21.30 26.52 -22.44
CA ALA A 961 -22.40 25.88 -23.15
C ALA A 961 -22.75 24.52 -22.52
N LEU A 962 -21.73 23.74 -22.14
CA LEU A 962 -21.93 22.49 -21.41
C LEU A 962 -22.59 22.74 -20.04
N GLU A 963 -22.14 23.73 -19.27
CA GLU A 963 -22.72 24.04 -17.95
C GLU A 963 -24.20 24.47 -18.06
N LEU A 964 -24.55 25.24 -19.09
CA LEU A 964 -25.93 25.66 -19.38
C LEU A 964 -26.82 24.48 -19.77
N ALA A 965 -26.35 23.63 -20.70
CA ALA A 965 -27.09 22.44 -21.11
C ALA A 965 -27.31 21.47 -19.94
N LEU A 966 -26.31 21.31 -19.07
CA LEU A 966 -26.42 20.51 -17.84
C LEU A 966 -27.40 21.10 -16.82
N ALA A 967 -27.46 22.44 -16.68
CA ALA A 967 -28.45 23.08 -15.82
C ALA A 967 -29.87 22.90 -16.37
N CYS A 968 -30.06 23.06 -17.68
CA CYS A 968 -31.33 22.80 -18.36
C CYS A 968 -31.77 21.35 -18.14
N HIS A 969 -30.90 20.39 -18.45
CA HIS A 969 -31.19 18.97 -18.29
C HIS A 969 -31.44 18.58 -16.83
N GLY A 970 -30.69 19.16 -15.88
CA GLY A 970 -30.87 18.92 -14.45
C GLY A 970 -32.21 19.38 -13.88
N SER A 971 -32.97 20.23 -14.58
CA SER A 971 -34.34 20.60 -14.17
C SER A 971 -35.35 19.45 -14.27
N PHE A 972 -35.04 18.42 -15.06
CA PHE A 972 -35.83 17.20 -15.20
C PHE A 972 -35.47 16.12 -14.15
N ASP A 973 -34.54 16.43 -13.25
CA ASP A 973 -34.06 15.51 -12.24
C ASP A 973 -35.03 15.42 -11.05
N VAL A 974 -36.16 14.78 -11.32
CA VAL A 974 -37.30 14.57 -10.43
C VAL A 974 -37.67 13.10 -10.34
N GLU A 975 -38.60 12.75 -9.45
CA GLU A 975 -39.11 11.38 -9.34
C GLU A 975 -39.80 10.92 -10.64
N ILE A 976 -39.79 9.60 -10.89
CA ILE A 976 -40.21 9.01 -12.17
C ILE A 976 -41.62 9.42 -12.61
N ASN A 977 -42.57 9.49 -11.66
CA ASN A 977 -43.95 9.91 -11.93
C ASN A 977 -44.01 11.39 -12.35
N ASN A 978 -43.21 12.25 -11.72
CA ASN A 978 -43.16 13.67 -12.08
C ASN A 978 -42.44 13.88 -13.41
N LEU A 979 -41.44 13.05 -13.72
CA LEU A 979 -40.75 13.09 -15.01
C LEU A 979 -41.70 12.71 -16.16
N GLU A 980 -42.53 11.68 -15.98
CA GLU A 980 -43.57 11.31 -16.94
C GLU A 980 -44.57 12.46 -17.17
N ILE A 981 -44.98 13.15 -16.11
CA ILE A 981 -45.86 14.34 -16.20
C ILE A 981 -45.16 15.46 -16.97
N MET A 982 -43.88 15.75 -16.70
CA MET A 982 -43.13 16.80 -17.39
C MET A 982 -42.95 16.49 -18.87
N LEU A 983 -42.68 15.23 -19.21
CA LEU A 983 -42.49 14.77 -20.59
C LEU A 983 -43.82 14.46 -21.32
N SER A 984 -44.97 14.78 -20.75
CA SER A 984 -46.27 14.53 -21.40
C SER A 984 -46.60 15.53 -22.52
N SER A 985 -45.83 16.62 -22.65
CA SER A 985 -46.03 17.66 -23.65
C SER A 985 -44.80 17.81 -24.56
N THR A 986 -45.03 18.24 -25.80
CA THR A 986 -43.99 18.26 -26.84
C THR A 986 -42.85 19.24 -26.53
N GLU A 987 -43.13 20.40 -25.93
CA GLU A 987 -42.11 21.41 -25.66
C GLU A 987 -41.03 20.93 -24.66
N PRO A 988 -41.38 20.42 -23.46
CA PRO A 988 -40.40 19.80 -22.55
C PRO A 988 -39.68 18.58 -23.15
N GLN A 989 -40.35 17.77 -23.98
CA GLN A 989 -39.70 16.67 -24.69
C GLN A 989 -38.59 17.19 -25.62
N THR A 990 -38.88 18.22 -26.40
CA THR A 990 -37.90 18.86 -27.30
C THR A 990 -36.72 19.43 -26.49
N ILE A 991 -36.99 20.12 -25.39
CA ILE A 991 -35.94 20.69 -24.52
C ILE A 991 -35.08 19.57 -23.89
N PHE A 992 -35.71 18.48 -23.45
CA PHE A 992 -35.00 17.33 -22.88
C PHE A 992 -34.02 16.73 -23.90
N ILE A 993 -34.50 16.42 -25.11
CA ILE A 993 -33.69 15.77 -26.15
C ILE A 993 -32.60 16.73 -26.67
N GLU A 994 -32.91 18.02 -26.84
CA GLU A 994 -31.93 19.01 -27.29
C GLU A 994 -30.81 19.20 -26.25
N SER A 995 -31.17 19.29 -24.96
CA SER A 995 -30.17 19.39 -23.89
C SER A 995 -29.35 18.09 -23.76
N LEU A 996 -29.97 16.92 -23.94
CA LEU A 996 -29.30 15.61 -23.97
C LEU A 996 -28.21 15.56 -25.06
N ILE A 997 -28.57 15.88 -26.32
CA ILE A 997 -27.64 15.91 -27.45
C ILE A 997 -26.57 16.97 -27.24
N THR A 998 -26.95 18.16 -26.76
CA THR A 998 -25.99 19.25 -26.53
C THR A 998 -24.96 18.89 -25.46
N VAL A 999 -25.37 18.23 -24.37
CA VAL A 999 -24.43 17.74 -23.35
C VAL A 999 -23.48 16.72 -23.94
N HIS A 1000 -23.98 15.76 -24.74
CA HIS A 1000 -23.12 14.78 -25.43
C HIS A 1000 -22.06 15.47 -26.30
N ASP A 1001 -22.49 16.36 -27.18
CA ASP A 1001 -21.62 17.01 -28.17
C ASP A 1001 -20.55 17.89 -27.50
N ARG A 1002 -20.92 18.57 -26.41
CA ARG A 1002 -20.04 19.52 -25.70
C ARG A 1002 -19.24 18.89 -24.55
N ARG A 1003 -19.48 17.61 -24.18
CA ARG A 1003 -18.71 16.89 -23.15
C ARG A 1003 -17.28 16.61 -23.66
N PRO A 1004 -16.22 17.10 -23.00
CA PRO A 1004 -14.84 16.80 -23.38
C PRO A 1004 -14.51 15.31 -23.25
N ALA A 1005 -13.56 14.82 -24.05
CA ALA A 1005 -13.09 13.43 -23.98
C ALA A 1005 -12.50 13.08 -22.59
N LEU A 1006 -11.84 14.05 -21.94
CA LEU A 1006 -11.31 13.94 -20.59
C LEU A 1006 -12.06 14.88 -19.64
N THR A 1007 -12.81 14.32 -18.70
CA THR A 1007 -13.60 15.10 -17.72
C THR A 1007 -12.84 15.46 -16.44
N THR A 1008 -11.64 14.90 -16.23
CA THR A 1008 -10.84 15.12 -15.02
C THR A 1008 -10.36 16.56 -14.84
N GLY A 1009 -10.26 17.33 -15.92
CA GLY A 1009 -9.87 18.75 -15.89
C GLY A 1009 -11.03 19.72 -15.60
N LEU A 1010 -12.28 19.24 -15.57
CA LEU A 1010 -13.45 20.08 -15.30
C LEU A 1010 -13.55 20.43 -13.82
N CYS A 1011 -14.14 21.57 -13.48
CA CYS A 1011 -14.38 21.92 -12.07
C CYS A 1011 -15.34 20.92 -11.40
N SER A 1012 -15.25 20.81 -10.07
CA SER A 1012 -16.03 19.86 -9.26
C SER A 1012 -17.55 19.95 -9.52
N MET A 1013 -18.04 21.16 -9.78
CA MET A 1013 -19.44 21.48 -10.05
C MET A 1013 -19.98 20.92 -11.37
N ILE A 1014 -19.16 20.93 -12.42
CA ILE A 1014 -19.54 20.37 -13.72
C ILE A 1014 -19.45 18.84 -13.67
N GLN A 1015 -18.40 18.31 -13.02
CA GLN A 1015 -18.30 16.87 -12.77
C GLN A 1015 -19.51 16.34 -11.98
N PHE A 1016 -19.98 17.11 -11.00
CA PHE A 1016 -21.19 16.80 -10.25
C PHE A 1016 -22.44 16.75 -11.15
N ALA A 1017 -22.63 17.75 -12.00
CA ALA A 1017 -23.78 17.78 -12.92
C ALA A 1017 -23.73 16.65 -13.96
N LEU A 1018 -22.57 16.34 -14.52
CA LEU A 1018 -22.41 15.22 -15.47
C LEU A 1018 -22.80 13.87 -14.85
N ARG A 1019 -22.49 13.65 -13.57
CA ARG A 1019 -22.91 12.42 -12.89
C ARG A 1019 -24.42 12.35 -12.70
N ARG A 1020 -25.05 13.46 -12.28
CA ARG A 1020 -26.51 13.51 -12.16
C ARG A 1020 -27.20 13.38 -13.52
N PHE A 1021 -26.63 13.95 -14.57
CA PHE A 1021 -27.03 13.73 -15.96
C PHE A 1021 -27.02 12.22 -16.32
N ASP A 1022 -25.92 11.52 -16.04
CA ASP A 1022 -25.82 10.07 -16.32
C ASP A 1022 -26.91 9.28 -15.53
N ARG A 1023 -27.18 9.63 -14.25
CA ARG A 1023 -28.23 8.98 -13.42
C ARG A 1023 -29.65 9.29 -13.90
N LEU A 1024 -29.93 10.54 -14.27
CA LEU A 1024 -31.22 10.95 -14.80
C LEU A 1024 -31.54 10.17 -16.08
N ASN A 1025 -30.61 10.15 -17.04
CA ASN A 1025 -30.82 9.44 -18.30
C ASN A 1025 -30.97 7.93 -18.11
N HIS A 1026 -30.26 7.32 -17.15
CA HIS A 1026 -30.50 5.92 -16.78
C HIS A 1026 -31.94 5.65 -16.35
N SER A 1027 -32.53 6.55 -15.56
CA SER A 1027 -33.92 6.44 -15.11
C SER A 1027 -34.95 6.86 -16.17
N ALA A 1028 -34.60 7.80 -17.05
CA ALA A 1028 -35.47 8.35 -18.09
C ALA A 1028 -35.53 7.46 -19.33
N GLU A 1029 -34.51 6.63 -19.59
CA GLU A 1029 -34.37 5.80 -20.80
C GLU A 1029 -35.63 4.97 -21.12
N PRO A 1030 -36.27 4.24 -20.17
CA PRO A 1030 -37.47 3.48 -20.48
C PRO A 1030 -38.66 4.36 -20.87
N ILE A 1031 -38.79 5.52 -20.22
CA ILE A 1031 -39.87 6.49 -20.47
C ILE A 1031 -39.70 7.12 -21.85
N LEU A 1032 -38.51 7.67 -22.14
CA LEU A 1032 -38.19 8.31 -23.40
C LEU A 1032 -38.34 7.37 -24.58
N ARG A 1033 -37.87 6.12 -24.46
CA ARG A 1033 -38.10 5.09 -25.48
C ARG A 1033 -39.59 4.87 -25.73
N GLY A 1034 -40.38 4.75 -24.66
CA GLY A 1034 -41.82 4.57 -24.76
C GLY A 1034 -42.50 5.76 -25.45
N ILE A 1035 -42.12 6.98 -25.09
CA ILE A 1035 -42.65 8.21 -25.70
C ILE A 1035 -42.28 8.27 -27.18
N ILE A 1036 -41.00 8.18 -27.54
CA ILE A 1036 -40.52 8.36 -28.92
C ILE A 1036 -41.08 7.31 -29.89
N ILE A 1037 -41.28 6.07 -29.44
CA ILE A 1037 -41.86 5.02 -30.28
C ILE A 1037 -43.35 5.30 -30.55
N ASN A 1038 -44.07 5.88 -29.60
CA ASN A 1038 -45.50 6.15 -29.71
C ASN A 1038 -45.82 7.51 -30.34
N ASP A 1039 -45.00 8.53 -30.06
CA ASP A 1039 -45.12 9.90 -30.56
C ASP A 1039 -43.72 10.49 -30.84
N ALA A 1040 -43.45 10.72 -32.13
CA ALA A 1040 -42.16 11.24 -32.59
C ALA A 1040 -42.08 12.77 -32.63
N ALA A 1041 -43.16 13.50 -32.33
CA ALA A 1041 -43.21 14.95 -32.53
C ALA A 1041 -42.08 15.70 -31.80
N GLY A 1042 -41.80 15.33 -30.55
CA GLY A 1042 -40.74 15.96 -29.74
C GLY A 1042 -39.33 15.74 -30.29
N ILE A 1043 -39.00 14.51 -30.71
CA ILE A 1043 -37.68 14.18 -31.29
C ILE A 1043 -37.51 14.77 -32.69
N ASP A 1044 -38.54 14.72 -33.53
CA ASP A 1044 -38.48 15.23 -34.89
C ASP A 1044 -38.28 16.75 -34.90
N MET A 1045 -38.99 17.47 -34.03
CA MET A 1045 -38.81 18.91 -33.81
C MET A 1045 -37.38 19.25 -33.34
N THR A 1046 -36.83 18.42 -32.45
CA THR A 1046 -35.45 18.59 -31.95
C THR A 1046 -34.43 18.45 -33.08
N ILE A 1047 -34.54 17.38 -33.86
CA ILE A 1047 -33.59 17.12 -34.96
C ILE A 1047 -33.74 18.16 -36.06
N GLN A 1048 -34.96 18.61 -36.36
CA GLN A 1048 -35.19 19.70 -37.31
C GLN A 1048 -34.55 21.02 -36.84
N THR A 1049 -34.54 21.27 -35.54
CA THR A 1049 -33.87 22.43 -34.93
C THR A 1049 -32.34 22.34 -35.05
N LEU A 1050 -31.77 21.15 -34.83
CA LEU A 1050 -30.31 20.93 -34.90
C LEU A 1050 -29.80 20.78 -36.35
N TRP A 1051 -30.63 20.22 -37.23
CA TRP A 1051 -30.35 19.95 -38.63
C TRP A 1051 -31.50 20.40 -39.53
N SER A 1052 -31.34 21.57 -40.15
CA SER A 1052 -32.35 22.16 -41.04
C SER A 1052 -32.70 21.31 -42.28
N GLY A 1053 -31.85 20.35 -42.64
CA GLY A 1053 -32.08 19.40 -43.75
C GLY A 1053 -32.88 18.15 -43.36
N TYR A 1054 -33.23 18.00 -42.08
CA TYR A 1054 -34.01 16.86 -41.60
C TYR A 1054 -35.46 16.96 -42.05
N ASN A 1055 -35.94 15.90 -42.71
CA ASN A 1055 -37.35 15.71 -43.03
C ASN A 1055 -37.77 14.30 -42.53
N PRO A 1056 -38.74 14.19 -41.60
CA PRO A 1056 -39.22 12.91 -41.10
C PRO A 1056 -39.76 12.02 -42.23
N GLY A 1057 -39.33 10.76 -42.29
CA GLY A 1057 -39.74 9.81 -43.33
C GLY A 1057 -40.37 8.53 -42.78
N ALA A 1058 -39.65 7.81 -41.93
CA ALA A 1058 -40.13 6.59 -41.27
C ALA A 1058 -40.43 6.83 -39.77
N PRO A 1059 -41.24 5.99 -39.12
CA PRO A 1059 -41.39 6.04 -37.66
C PRO A 1059 -40.12 5.56 -36.96
N TRP A 1060 -39.87 6.06 -35.76
CA TRP A 1060 -38.76 5.65 -34.90
C TRP A 1060 -38.96 4.22 -34.38
N LYS A 1061 -37.87 3.45 -34.33
CA LYS A 1061 -37.85 2.09 -33.76
C LYS A 1061 -36.62 1.88 -32.90
N ALA A 1062 -36.76 1.19 -31.78
CA ALA A 1062 -35.62 0.71 -31.00
C ALA A 1062 -34.92 -0.45 -31.72
N LEU A 1063 -33.59 -0.54 -31.57
CA LEU A 1063 -32.82 -1.69 -32.04
C LEU A 1063 -33.03 -2.91 -31.12
N ASP A 1064 -32.69 -4.09 -31.63
CA ASP A 1064 -32.77 -5.36 -30.87
C ASP A 1064 -31.83 -5.35 -29.66
N LEU A 1065 -32.20 -6.09 -28.60
CA LEU A 1065 -31.37 -6.33 -27.42
C LEU A 1065 -29.96 -6.79 -27.84
N PRO A 1066 -28.86 -6.27 -27.25
CA PRO A 1066 -28.76 -5.33 -26.13
C PRO A 1066 -28.67 -3.84 -26.51
N ASN A 1067 -29.11 -3.47 -27.72
CA ASN A 1067 -28.98 -2.11 -28.27
C ASN A 1067 -30.28 -1.30 -28.17
N GLU A 1068 -31.22 -1.67 -27.30
CA GLU A 1068 -32.55 -1.07 -27.16
C GLU A 1068 -32.53 0.42 -26.74
N ARG A 1069 -31.36 0.93 -26.33
CA ARG A 1069 -31.06 2.35 -26.08
C ARG A 1069 -30.80 3.17 -27.35
N TRP A 1070 -30.60 2.51 -28.49
CA TRP A 1070 -30.47 3.16 -29.80
C TRP A 1070 -31.82 3.15 -30.49
N LEU A 1071 -32.32 4.34 -30.82
CA LEU A 1071 -33.52 4.53 -31.62
C LEU A 1071 -33.11 4.91 -33.05
N ARG A 1072 -33.81 4.40 -34.05
CA ARG A 1072 -33.49 4.61 -35.47
C ARG A 1072 -34.71 5.04 -36.27
N THR A 1073 -34.50 5.96 -37.20
CA THR A 1073 -35.45 6.35 -38.25
C THR A 1073 -34.75 6.53 -39.61
N LYS A 1074 -35.53 6.91 -40.63
CA LYS A 1074 -35.10 7.27 -41.98
C LYS A 1074 -35.70 8.61 -42.39
N THR A 1075 -34.91 9.45 -43.07
CA THR A 1075 -35.41 10.71 -43.65
C THR A 1075 -36.30 10.44 -44.88
N ALA A 1076 -37.18 11.38 -45.18
CA ALA A 1076 -37.98 11.36 -46.41
C ALA A 1076 -37.09 11.44 -47.66
N THR A 1077 -37.48 10.75 -48.73
CA THR A 1077 -36.83 10.86 -50.04
C THR A 1077 -37.29 12.11 -50.77
N VAL A 1078 -36.38 13.04 -51.04
CA VAL A 1078 -36.67 14.29 -51.77
C VAL A 1078 -35.77 14.36 -53.01
N ASN A 1079 -36.35 14.65 -54.19
CA ASN A 1079 -35.63 14.95 -55.44
C ASN A 1079 -34.57 13.92 -55.89
N GLY A 1080 -34.81 12.62 -55.67
CA GLY A 1080 -33.88 11.56 -56.08
C GLY A 1080 -32.65 11.38 -55.18
N GLN A 1081 -32.59 12.06 -54.03
CA GLN A 1081 -31.58 11.80 -53.00
C GLN A 1081 -31.94 10.52 -52.20
N GLU A 1082 -30.92 9.73 -51.86
CA GLU A 1082 -31.09 8.53 -51.03
C GLU A 1082 -31.55 8.91 -49.61
N SER A 1083 -32.48 8.12 -49.06
CA SER A 1083 -32.94 8.25 -47.68
C SER A 1083 -31.76 8.00 -46.71
N LEU A 1084 -31.56 8.92 -45.76
CA LEU A 1084 -30.50 8.82 -44.76
C LEU A 1084 -31.03 8.17 -43.48
N PHE A 1085 -30.21 7.35 -42.84
CA PHE A 1085 -30.53 6.82 -41.51
C PHE A 1085 -30.24 7.87 -40.45
N VAL A 1086 -31.12 7.98 -39.46
CA VAL A 1086 -30.87 8.83 -38.28
C VAL A 1086 -31.00 7.95 -37.05
N GLU A 1087 -30.01 8.00 -36.18
CA GLU A 1087 -29.91 7.14 -35.00
C GLU A 1087 -29.59 8.00 -33.77
N LEU A 1088 -30.32 7.80 -32.68
CA LEU A 1088 -30.10 8.50 -31.41
C LEU A 1088 -29.93 7.49 -30.29
N ASN A 1089 -28.85 7.61 -29.53
CA ASN A 1089 -28.68 6.93 -28.26
C ASN A 1089 -29.30 7.80 -27.15
N ILE A 1090 -30.42 7.34 -26.58
CA ILE A 1090 -31.18 8.11 -25.59
C ILE A 1090 -30.58 8.07 -24.18
N LEU A 1091 -29.49 7.33 -23.98
CA LEU A 1091 -28.81 7.23 -22.68
C LEU A 1091 -27.67 8.26 -22.56
N ASP A 1092 -26.90 8.46 -23.62
CA ASP A 1092 -25.76 9.39 -23.63
C ASP A 1092 -25.96 10.62 -24.52
N GLY A 1093 -26.94 10.61 -25.44
CA GLY A 1093 -27.26 11.70 -26.35
C GLY A 1093 -26.56 11.66 -27.70
N GLU A 1094 -25.88 10.57 -28.06
CA GLU A 1094 -25.19 10.46 -29.34
C GLU A 1094 -26.17 10.41 -30.53
N LEU A 1095 -26.10 11.44 -31.39
CA LEU A 1095 -26.88 11.54 -32.64
C LEU A 1095 -26.01 11.24 -33.86
N LEU A 1096 -26.38 10.21 -34.63
CA LEU A 1096 -25.71 9.77 -35.85
C LEU A 1096 -26.61 9.91 -37.07
N ILE A 1097 -26.01 10.30 -38.20
CA ILE A 1097 -26.62 10.32 -39.53
C ILE A 1097 -25.83 9.38 -40.43
N SER A 1098 -26.47 8.29 -40.87
CA SER A 1098 -25.87 7.24 -41.69
C SER A 1098 -24.55 6.69 -41.11
N GLY A 1099 -24.51 6.53 -39.78
CA GLY A 1099 -23.36 6.02 -39.03
C GLY A 1099 -22.30 7.07 -38.67
N SER A 1100 -22.53 8.35 -38.97
CA SER A 1100 -21.59 9.44 -38.74
C SER A 1100 -22.19 10.50 -37.79
N PRO A 1101 -21.47 11.00 -36.77
CA PRO A 1101 -21.99 12.06 -35.92
C PRO A 1101 -22.18 13.37 -36.72
N LEU A 1102 -23.22 14.14 -36.38
CA LEU A 1102 -23.61 15.34 -37.12
C LEU A 1102 -22.78 16.59 -36.76
N ALA A 1103 -22.23 16.67 -35.55
CA ALA A 1103 -21.66 17.90 -35.02
C ALA A 1103 -20.18 17.77 -34.59
N ARG A 1104 -19.62 16.56 -34.55
CA ARG A 1104 -18.29 16.29 -34.00
C ARG A 1104 -17.65 15.07 -34.65
N LEU A 1105 -16.32 15.05 -34.73
CA LEU A 1105 -15.61 13.86 -35.17
C LEU A 1105 -15.78 12.73 -34.15
N PRO A 1106 -15.89 11.45 -34.57
CA PRO A 1106 -15.92 10.32 -33.65
C PRO A 1106 -14.73 10.34 -32.68
N ARG A 1107 -14.90 9.87 -31.44
CA ARG A 1107 -13.87 9.97 -30.38
C ARG A 1107 -12.54 9.34 -30.78
N ASP A 1108 -12.58 8.26 -31.56
CA ASP A 1108 -11.39 7.57 -32.05
C ASP A 1108 -10.54 8.47 -32.96
N TYR A 1109 -11.17 9.38 -33.72
CA TYR A 1109 -10.48 10.38 -34.54
C TYR A 1109 -9.80 11.42 -33.65
N GLU A 1110 -10.51 11.98 -32.68
CA GLU A 1110 -9.99 13.03 -31.81
C GLU A 1110 -8.87 12.53 -30.89
N SER A 1111 -8.95 11.29 -30.42
CA SER A 1111 -7.91 10.66 -29.60
C SER A 1111 -6.67 10.23 -30.40
N HIS A 1112 -6.77 10.16 -31.74
CA HIS A 1112 -5.69 9.71 -32.60
C HIS A 1112 -4.48 10.65 -32.53
N ALA A 1113 -3.26 10.10 -32.50
CA ALA A 1113 -2.03 10.88 -32.36
C ALA A 1113 -1.84 11.94 -33.46
N THR A 1114 -2.22 11.62 -34.70
CA THR A 1114 -2.17 12.56 -35.84
C THR A 1114 -3.13 13.75 -35.63
N TYR A 1115 -4.32 13.52 -35.06
CA TYR A 1115 -5.27 14.59 -34.76
C TYR A 1115 -4.73 15.49 -33.64
N GLN A 1116 -4.33 14.90 -32.52
CA GLN A 1116 -3.76 15.60 -31.36
C GLN A 1116 -2.53 16.44 -31.74
N ARG A 1117 -1.73 15.98 -32.70
CA ARG A 1117 -0.56 16.72 -33.18
C ARG A 1117 -0.90 17.99 -33.96
N ILE A 1118 -1.99 17.99 -34.74
CA ILE A 1118 -2.36 19.13 -35.62
C ILE A 1118 -3.32 20.08 -34.90
N PHE A 1119 -4.33 19.52 -34.22
CA PHE A 1119 -5.43 20.28 -33.64
C PHE A 1119 -5.36 20.33 -32.10
N GLY A 1120 -4.48 19.57 -31.46
CA GLY A 1120 -4.45 19.46 -30.01
C GLY A 1120 -5.77 18.90 -29.46
N GLN A 1121 -6.29 19.57 -28.44
CA GLN A 1121 -7.59 19.26 -27.84
C GLN A 1121 -8.76 20.02 -28.49
N LYS A 1122 -8.54 20.66 -29.65
CA LYS A 1122 -9.59 21.42 -30.34
C LYS A 1122 -10.60 20.47 -30.97
N THR A 1123 -11.81 20.40 -30.42
CA THR A 1123 -12.99 19.83 -31.09
C THR A 1123 -13.37 20.67 -32.31
N LEU A 1124 -13.56 20.04 -33.47
CA LEU A 1124 -13.99 20.67 -34.71
C LEU A 1124 -15.44 20.29 -35.02
N ASP A 1125 -16.24 21.28 -35.40
CA ASP A 1125 -17.58 21.03 -35.93
C ASP A 1125 -17.43 20.49 -37.36
N VAL A 1126 -17.99 19.30 -37.60
CA VAL A 1126 -17.87 18.61 -38.89
C VAL A 1126 -19.23 18.26 -39.47
N VAL A 1127 -19.28 18.08 -40.78
CA VAL A 1127 -20.42 17.58 -41.54
C VAL A 1127 -19.94 16.44 -42.46
N PRO A 1128 -20.85 15.63 -43.05
CA PRO A 1128 -20.47 14.65 -44.05
C PRO A 1128 -19.65 15.27 -45.19
N SER A 1129 -18.51 14.66 -45.51
CA SER A 1129 -17.57 15.22 -46.49
C SER A 1129 -18.12 15.26 -47.91
N THR A 1130 -17.93 16.38 -48.60
CA THR A 1130 -18.16 16.53 -50.05
C THR A 1130 -17.02 15.97 -50.90
N MET A 1131 -15.83 15.76 -50.32
CA MET A 1131 -14.67 15.17 -51.01
C MET A 1131 -14.86 13.65 -51.18
N PRO A 1132 -14.87 13.11 -52.42
CA PRO A 1132 -15.03 11.68 -52.66
C PRO A 1132 -13.98 10.84 -51.94
N GLY A 1133 -14.44 9.83 -51.21
CA GLY A 1133 -13.56 8.92 -50.48
C GLY A 1133 -13.22 9.35 -49.05
N MET A 1134 -13.60 10.55 -48.60
CA MET A 1134 -13.46 11.02 -47.21
C MET A 1134 -14.79 10.89 -46.44
N ALA A 1135 -14.75 10.85 -45.11
CA ALA A 1135 -15.94 10.65 -44.27
C ALA A 1135 -16.52 11.97 -43.74
N PHE A 1136 -15.67 12.86 -43.25
CA PHE A 1136 -16.07 14.13 -42.63
C PHE A 1136 -15.34 15.30 -43.24
N GLU A 1137 -15.97 16.48 -43.23
CA GLU A 1137 -15.32 17.76 -43.52
C GLU A 1137 -15.65 18.80 -42.45
N THR A 1138 -14.79 19.78 -42.25
CA THR A 1138 -15.06 20.88 -41.33
C THR A 1138 -16.25 21.70 -41.78
N ARG A 1139 -17.15 22.09 -40.85
CA ARG A 1139 -18.33 22.90 -41.19
C ARG A 1139 -17.97 24.30 -41.69
N LYS A 1140 -16.82 24.84 -41.25
CA LYS A 1140 -16.23 26.12 -41.69
C LYS A 1140 -14.76 25.89 -42.03
N ASP A 1141 -14.21 26.75 -42.89
CA ASP A 1141 -12.79 26.72 -43.23
C ASP A 1141 -11.90 26.95 -42.00
N VAL A 1142 -10.84 26.17 -41.88
CA VAL A 1142 -9.78 26.34 -40.87
C VAL A 1142 -8.64 27.11 -41.52
N CYS A 1143 -8.42 28.37 -41.10
CA CYS A 1143 -7.41 29.25 -41.70
C CYS A 1143 -7.52 29.37 -43.24
N GLY A 1144 -8.76 29.42 -43.76
CA GLY A 1144 -9.04 29.48 -45.20
C GLY A 1144 -8.83 28.16 -45.96
N GLN A 1145 -8.78 27.03 -45.26
CA GLN A 1145 -8.66 25.70 -45.84
C GLN A 1145 -9.79 24.80 -45.34
N GLN A 1146 -10.41 24.07 -46.25
CA GLN A 1146 -11.41 23.06 -45.91
C GLN A 1146 -10.68 21.78 -45.53
N VAL A 1147 -10.96 21.21 -44.35
CA VAL A 1147 -10.27 20.00 -43.85
C VAL A 1147 -11.20 18.81 -43.91
N HIS A 1148 -10.71 17.70 -44.47
CA HIS A 1148 -11.43 16.44 -44.64
C HIS A 1148 -10.76 15.32 -43.84
N PHE A 1149 -11.56 14.42 -43.26
CA PHE A 1149 -11.10 13.33 -42.38
C PHE A 1149 -11.64 11.98 -42.83
N LYS A 1150 -10.84 10.94 -42.64
CA LYS A 1150 -11.24 9.54 -42.82
C LYS A 1150 -10.40 8.61 -41.95
N MET A 1151 -11.01 7.59 -41.35
CA MET A 1151 -10.29 6.48 -40.73
C MET A 1151 -10.15 5.31 -41.72
N LEU A 1152 -8.94 4.78 -41.89
CA LEU A 1152 -8.65 3.58 -42.70
C LEU A 1152 -8.02 2.52 -41.79
N GLY A 1153 -8.83 1.57 -41.29
CA GLY A 1153 -8.39 0.69 -40.21
C GLY A 1153 -8.20 1.52 -38.94
N ASP A 1154 -7.00 1.47 -38.36
CA ASP A 1154 -6.63 2.28 -37.19
C ASP A 1154 -5.90 3.59 -37.57
N GLU A 1155 -5.78 3.91 -38.87
CA GLU A 1155 -5.02 5.07 -39.35
C GLU A 1155 -5.91 6.26 -39.75
N LEU A 1156 -5.65 7.43 -39.15
CA LEU A 1156 -6.36 8.67 -39.49
C LEU A 1156 -5.73 9.39 -40.69
N VAL A 1157 -6.50 9.50 -41.78
CA VAL A 1157 -6.16 10.31 -42.96
C VAL A 1157 -6.80 11.69 -42.84
N ILE A 1158 -5.95 12.72 -42.93
CA ILE A 1158 -6.36 14.13 -42.92
C ILE A 1158 -5.92 14.76 -44.23
N ARG A 1159 -6.89 15.34 -44.96
CA ARG A 1159 -6.63 16.11 -46.18
C ARG A 1159 -7.13 17.53 -46.02
N THR A 1160 -6.50 18.44 -46.74
CA THR A 1160 -6.87 19.85 -46.77
C THR A 1160 -7.06 20.26 -48.21
N ARG A 1161 -8.05 21.11 -48.46
CA ARG A 1161 -8.30 21.73 -49.76
C ARG A 1161 -8.24 23.24 -49.59
N LYS A 1162 -7.40 23.88 -50.41
CA LYS A 1162 -7.32 25.33 -50.53
C LYS A 1162 -7.45 25.67 -52.01
N GLU A 1163 -8.55 26.28 -52.40
CA GLU A 1163 -8.89 26.52 -53.81
C GLU A 1163 -8.84 25.20 -54.63
N HIS A 1164 -7.90 25.08 -55.57
CA HIS A 1164 -7.69 23.90 -56.41
C HIS A 1164 -6.65 22.92 -55.85
N GLU A 1165 -5.82 23.33 -54.88
CA GLU A 1165 -4.75 22.47 -54.34
C GLU A 1165 -5.25 21.58 -53.20
N CYS A 1166 -4.89 20.29 -53.24
CA CYS A 1166 -5.16 19.33 -52.17
C CYS A 1166 -3.86 18.83 -51.53
N PHE A 1167 -3.81 18.81 -50.20
CA PHE A 1167 -2.68 18.28 -49.44
C PHE A 1167 -3.11 17.15 -48.50
N GLU A 1168 -2.34 16.07 -48.45
CA GLU A 1168 -2.50 14.97 -47.48
C GLU A 1168 -1.42 15.06 -46.39
N VAL A 1169 -1.84 14.96 -45.13
CA VAL A 1169 -0.90 14.95 -43.99
C VAL A 1169 -0.30 13.57 -43.81
N ILE A 1170 1.03 13.50 -43.64
CA ILE A 1170 1.76 12.27 -43.40
C ILE A 1170 1.89 12.03 -41.88
N PRO A 1171 1.38 10.90 -41.34
CA PRO A 1171 1.46 10.58 -39.92
C PRO A 1171 2.89 10.48 -39.38
N LYS A 1172 3.11 10.98 -38.14
CA LYS A 1172 4.44 11.03 -37.50
C LYS A 1172 5.12 9.66 -37.41
N HIS A 1173 4.37 8.61 -37.10
CA HIS A 1173 4.95 7.29 -36.86
C HIS A 1173 5.64 6.70 -38.10
N ILE A 1174 5.25 7.12 -39.31
CA ILE A 1174 5.91 6.73 -40.58
C ILE A 1174 7.29 7.40 -40.72
N LEU A 1175 7.50 8.54 -40.07
CA LEU A 1175 8.70 9.38 -40.22
C LEU A 1175 9.82 9.03 -39.22
N ILE A 1176 9.50 8.37 -38.10
CA ILE A 1176 10.41 8.19 -36.93
C ILE A 1176 11.75 7.54 -37.31
N ASN A 1177 11.76 6.65 -38.29
CA ASN A 1177 12.96 5.93 -38.68
C ASN A 1177 13.71 6.57 -39.84
N ASP A 1178 13.10 7.50 -40.58
CA ASP A 1178 13.66 8.08 -41.81
C ASP A 1178 14.26 9.47 -41.63
N PHE A 1179 13.87 10.19 -40.57
CA PHE A 1179 14.32 11.55 -40.31
C PHE A 1179 14.80 11.71 -38.87
N GLN A 1180 15.70 12.68 -38.63
CA GLN A 1180 16.14 13.02 -37.27
C GLN A 1180 14.96 13.49 -36.41
N HIS A 1181 15.06 13.26 -35.09
CA HIS A 1181 14.06 13.64 -34.11
C HIS A 1181 13.65 15.13 -34.16
N SER A 1182 14.58 16.01 -34.55
CA SER A 1182 14.31 17.45 -34.72
C SER A 1182 13.30 17.73 -35.84
N PHE A 1183 13.38 17.04 -36.98
CA PHE A 1183 12.43 17.21 -38.08
C PHE A 1183 11.07 16.59 -37.76
N THR A 1184 11.07 15.42 -37.12
CA THR A 1184 9.83 14.69 -36.79
C THR A 1184 9.07 15.28 -35.61
N GLU A 1185 9.70 16.09 -34.74
CA GLU A 1185 9.01 16.83 -33.70
C GLU A 1185 8.56 18.22 -34.14
N ASN A 1186 9.40 18.98 -34.85
CA ASN A 1186 9.13 20.39 -35.09
C ASN A 1186 8.31 20.68 -36.36
N TYR A 1187 8.12 19.69 -37.25
CA TYR A 1187 7.41 19.88 -38.52
C TYR A 1187 6.26 18.89 -38.74
N ILE A 1188 5.31 19.29 -39.57
CA ILE A 1188 4.21 18.50 -40.14
C ILE A 1188 4.49 18.34 -41.64
N PHE A 1189 4.51 17.08 -42.09
CA PHE A 1189 4.81 16.74 -43.47
C PHE A 1189 3.49 16.68 -44.24
N MET A 1190 3.33 17.55 -45.24
CA MET A 1190 2.13 17.66 -46.08
C MET A 1190 2.48 17.43 -47.54
N ARG A 1191 1.92 16.38 -48.14
CA ARG A 1191 2.13 16.06 -49.55
C ARG A 1191 1.07 16.75 -50.41
N ASN A 1192 1.49 17.51 -51.41
CA ASN A 1192 0.59 18.01 -52.43
C ASN A 1192 0.24 16.88 -53.42
N ASP A 1193 -1.04 16.66 -53.65
CA ASP A 1193 -1.53 15.53 -54.46
C ASP A 1193 -1.21 15.67 -55.95
N GLU A 1194 -1.17 16.90 -56.48
CA GLU A 1194 -0.93 17.19 -57.90
C GLU A 1194 0.55 17.15 -58.25
N THR A 1195 1.38 17.83 -57.44
CA THR A 1195 2.82 17.96 -57.71
C THR A 1195 3.66 16.83 -57.11
N GLY A 1196 3.12 16.11 -56.11
CA GLY A 1196 3.83 15.08 -55.37
C GLY A 1196 4.91 15.59 -54.42
N ILE A 1197 5.06 16.91 -54.28
CA ILE A 1197 6.03 17.56 -53.39
C ILE A 1197 5.55 17.46 -51.94
N ILE A 1198 6.46 17.12 -51.01
CA ILE A 1198 6.16 17.10 -49.57
C ILE A 1198 6.74 18.35 -48.92
N GLN A 1199 5.88 19.17 -48.34
CA GLN A 1199 6.24 20.38 -47.61
C GLN A 1199 6.35 20.07 -46.11
N LEU A 1200 7.42 20.52 -45.46
CA LEU A 1200 7.59 20.44 -44.01
C LEU A 1200 7.20 21.79 -43.41
N ARG A 1201 6.01 21.84 -42.82
CA ARG A 1201 5.45 23.04 -42.19
C ARG A 1201 5.70 23.04 -40.69
N PRO A 1202 6.13 24.14 -40.05
CA PRO A 1202 6.31 24.18 -38.60
C PRO A 1202 5.03 23.78 -37.87
N VAL A 1203 5.14 23.01 -36.78
CA VAL A 1203 3.97 22.55 -35.99
C VAL A 1203 3.13 23.71 -35.44
N ASP A 1204 3.77 24.84 -35.12
CA ASP A 1204 3.09 26.03 -34.60
C ASP A 1204 2.27 26.76 -35.68
N MET A 1205 2.60 26.57 -36.97
CA MET A 1205 1.99 27.28 -38.10
C MET A 1205 1.68 26.33 -39.29
N PRO A 1206 0.88 25.27 -39.09
CA PRO A 1206 0.75 24.19 -40.08
C PRO A 1206 -0.07 24.58 -41.33
N TRP A 1207 -0.80 25.69 -41.25
CA TRP A 1207 -1.69 26.16 -42.33
C TRP A 1207 -1.05 27.22 -43.24
N ASN A 1208 0.09 27.79 -42.85
CA ASN A 1208 0.76 28.82 -43.65
C ASN A 1208 1.82 28.19 -44.56
N SER A 1209 1.68 28.38 -45.87
CA SER A 1209 2.73 28.06 -46.84
C SER A 1209 3.69 29.24 -46.94
N SER A 1210 4.81 29.22 -46.21
CA SER A 1210 5.82 30.28 -46.34
C SER A 1210 6.85 29.94 -47.44
N ASN A 1211 7.31 30.95 -48.17
CA ASN A 1211 8.25 30.81 -49.29
C ASN A 1211 9.69 30.48 -48.86
N GLY A 1212 9.91 29.67 -47.81
CA GLY A 1212 11.24 29.36 -47.27
C GLY A 1212 11.31 28.13 -46.37
N GLU A 1213 10.38 27.20 -46.52
CA GLU A 1213 10.31 25.96 -45.73
C GLU A 1213 11.02 24.77 -46.41
N TRP A 1214 11.36 23.77 -45.60
CA TRP A 1214 11.96 22.53 -46.09
C TRP A 1214 10.99 21.76 -46.98
N GLN A 1215 11.47 21.27 -48.12
CA GLN A 1215 10.67 20.50 -49.08
C GLN A 1215 11.41 19.24 -49.49
N ILE A 1216 10.65 18.16 -49.65
CA ILE A 1216 11.12 16.93 -50.28
C ILE A 1216 10.60 16.92 -51.71
N THR A 1217 11.53 16.96 -52.66
CA THR A 1217 11.23 16.86 -54.08
C THR A 1217 11.73 15.54 -54.64
N ASN A 1218 10.99 15.00 -55.61
CA ASN A 1218 11.39 13.81 -56.36
C ASN A 1218 12.13 14.27 -57.63
N SER A 1219 13.40 13.90 -57.76
CA SER A 1219 14.14 14.14 -58.99
C SER A 1219 13.65 13.18 -60.10
N SER A 1220 13.93 13.49 -61.36
CA SER A 1220 13.59 12.65 -62.52
C SER A 1220 14.20 11.23 -62.50
N LYS A 1221 14.97 10.86 -61.47
CA LYS A 1221 15.60 9.54 -61.26
C LYS A 1221 15.07 8.75 -60.03
N GLN A 1222 13.89 9.06 -59.48
CA GLN A 1222 13.32 8.43 -58.27
C GLN A 1222 14.15 8.61 -56.98
N THR A 1223 15.02 9.63 -56.94
CA THR A 1223 15.77 10.03 -55.74
C THR A 1223 15.06 11.18 -55.04
N PHE A 1224 15.02 11.15 -53.71
CA PHE A 1224 14.36 12.16 -52.90
C PHE A 1224 15.39 13.00 -52.17
N HIS A 1225 15.19 14.31 -52.18
CA HIS A 1225 16.10 15.29 -51.56
C HIS A 1225 15.30 16.23 -50.67
N LEU A 1226 15.75 16.39 -49.42
CA LEU A 1226 15.20 17.37 -48.48
C LEU A 1226 16.03 18.65 -48.56
N SER A 1227 15.42 19.74 -49.00
CA SER A 1227 16.11 21.01 -49.23
C SER A 1227 15.31 22.21 -48.76
N ASN A 1228 16.01 23.27 -48.39
CA ASN A 1228 15.44 24.59 -48.11
C ASN A 1228 16.36 25.64 -48.73
N LYS A 1229 16.01 26.18 -49.89
CA LYS A 1229 16.72 27.21 -50.67
C LYS A 1229 18.23 27.02 -50.83
N SER A 1230 19.01 27.27 -49.76
CA SER A 1230 20.47 27.19 -49.71
C SER A 1230 21.01 25.97 -48.95
N MET A 1231 20.16 25.18 -48.30
CA MET A 1231 20.56 24.01 -47.50
C MET A 1231 19.94 22.72 -48.02
N VAL A 1232 20.70 21.63 -47.96
CA VAL A 1232 20.25 20.27 -48.29
C VAL A 1232 20.60 19.35 -47.13
N ALA A 1233 19.67 18.49 -46.72
CA ALA A 1233 19.88 17.58 -45.60
C ALA A 1233 20.63 16.31 -46.05
N ILE A 1234 21.49 15.80 -45.17
CA ILE A 1234 22.20 14.52 -45.34
C ILE A 1234 21.35 13.39 -44.74
N ASP A 1235 21.29 12.25 -45.43
CA ASP A 1235 20.55 11.08 -44.99
C ASP A 1235 21.15 10.48 -43.71
N ILE A 1236 20.28 10.14 -42.75
CA ILE A 1236 20.70 9.57 -41.46
C ILE A 1236 21.37 8.19 -41.59
N ARG A 1237 21.23 7.51 -42.73
CA ARG A 1237 21.81 6.19 -43.02
C ARG A 1237 22.99 6.25 -43.98
N SER A 1238 23.55 7.43 -44.24
CA SER A 1238 24.82 7.55 -44.97
C SER A 1238 25.88 6.66 -44.32
N VAL A 1239 26.45 5.74 -45.11
CA VAL A 1239 27.40 4.69 -44.69
C VAL A 1239 28.69 5.30 -44.11
N LYS A 1240 29.10 6.48 -44.58
CA LYS A 1240 30.28 7.21 -44.08
C LYS A 1240 30.00 7.90 -42.73
N PHE A 1241 28.78 8.37 -42.51
CA PHE A 1241 28.34 8.95 -41.23
C PHE A 1241 28.18 7.87 -40.13
N TYR A 1242 27.56 6.73 -40.47
CA TYR A 1242 27.28 5.63 -39.52
C TYR A 1242 28.54 4.88 -39.05
N ASN A 1243 29.51 4.61 -39.94
CA ASN A 1243 30.73 3.86 -39.62
C ASN A 1243 31.73 4.59 -38.72
N ARG A 1244 31.69 5.93 -38.66
CA ARG A 1244 32.53 6.71 -37.72
C ARG A 1244 31.89 6.88 -36.35
N TYR A 1245 30.56 6.96 -36.28
CA TYR A 1245 29.83 7.08 -35.00
C TYR A 1245 29.93 5.79 -34.16
N THR A 1246 29.95 4.63 -34.81
CA THR A 1246 30.07 3.31 -34.13
C THR A 1246 31.51 2.94 -33.74
N ARG A 1247 32.53 3.44 -34.43
CA ARG A 1247 33.95 3.20 -34.05
C ARG A 1247 34.44 4.00 -32.84
N GLN A 1248 33.68 4.98 -32.35
CA GLN A 1248 34.03 5.76 -31.15
C GLN A 1248 33.30 5.32 -29.86
N LEU A 1249 32.51 4.25 -29.91
CA LEU A 1249 31.71 3.75 -28.78
C LEU A 1249 32.11 2.35 -28.27
N ASN A 1250 33.27 1.82 -28.68
CA ASN A 1250 33.88 0.61 -28.09
C ASN A 1250 35.14 0.95 -27.29
#